data_AF-A0A9D7H1T2-F1
#
_entry.id   AF-A0A9D7H1T2-F1
#
_cell.length_a   1.000
_cell.length_b   1.000
_cell.length_c   1.000
_cell.angle_alpha   90.00
_cell.angle_beta   90.00
_cell.angle_gamma   90.00
#
_symmetry.space_group_name_H-M   'P 1'
#
loop_
_entity.id
_entity.type
_entity.pdbx_description
1 polymer ?
#
loop_
_entity_poly.entity_id
_entity_poly.type
_entity_poly.pdbx_seq_one_letter_code
_entity_poly.pdbx_strand_id
1 'polypeptide(L)'
;MKREFVMQRGATRVVFGDGARARILGPIAELGAARVLVVATPGRASEAAALAAQLGEIAVGVLAIAKEHVPRNVVLQARSEAERVHADAVLAFGGGSAIGLAKAVAAELPVKVIAVPTTYSGSEMTPVFGITDGGEKVTRRDERVRPALVIYDATLLSALPRSVTVASLWNAMAHAVEALWVLGRDRATELSAEEALRLLASGVAALAANLDDDGARRAALEGAYLAGGVFGDVGGGLHHKLCHVLGGGFALPHAATHAALLPHVVGFHREAAPDAMRAIATALGVVDPVLGLERLAQATGAPRSLASLGMPKDGIARVVQAILASPPSSPRSLDAPSLEALLGAAWAEPPRGESRPLRAPDKLDGPAGLGAPHQSEALADALPRTQNAPRRGPFGLYPELLNGTPFTVRSAENSRVWMYRIRPSFSHGELLPLPSPRFGAPLLDASPNRERWCPLPIPVPPQEVDFVDGLVTLGGAGDPTSGPGYRVHLYASNADMSDCAFSNADGDLLIVPQEGTLECRTELGWLRVAPGSVLIVPRALKFAIGLPDGVGRGWVLEVFGRRLRLPERGPIGSNGLADARHFIAPAASYEDRTPPAGFRLVTQLGGRLFTATQAHSPFDVVAWHGNHAPHAYDLSLFNAMGSVSFDHPDPSILTVLTAPLDDHGRAIADVVVFPGRWEVIEHSFRPPFMHRNAASEINMVVRTPSPSAGYDPGCTFLSPLLTAHGVSTATYDHVLAMPDDAVEPPRRIPDESLWLMFESAMPFRTTAWAREAPERDATFRALSEGMRSRFDPTRR
;
A
#
# COMPACT_ATOMS: atom_id res chain seq x y z
N MET A 1 -1.81 22.44 15.67
CA MET A 1 -2.68 22.34 16.87
C MET A 1 -1.80 21.96 18.06
N LYS A 2 -1.94 22.62 19.21
CA LYS A 2 -1.29 22.13 20.46
C LYS A 2 -2.01 20.84 20.87
N ARG A 3 -1.28 19.73 21.05
CA ARG A 3 -1.83 18.46 21.55
C ARG A 3 -2.09 18.61 23.05
N GLU A 4 -3.36 18.64 23.45
CA GLU A 4 -3.80 18.60 24.84
C GLU A 4 -4.68 17.37 25.03
N PHE A 5 -4.37 16.53 26.03
CA PHE A 5 -5.15 15.35 26.37
C PHE A 5 -5.11 15.10 27.88
N VAL A 6 -6.20 14.53 28.41
CA VAL A 6 -6.29 13.97 29.76
C VAL A 6 -6.78 12.54 29.58
N MET A 7 -6.01 11.57 30.08
CA MET A 7 -6.29 10.15 29.86
C MET A 7 -6.40 9.42 31.20
N GLN A 8 -7.45 8.63 31.35
CA GLN A 8 -7.61 7.69 32.45
C GLN A 8 -7.77 6.29 31.87
N ARG A 9 -6.76 5.45 32.07
CA ARG A 9 -6.76 4.05 31.65
C ARG A 9 -7.24 3.17 32.80
N GLY A 10 -8.18 2.28 32.52
CA GLY A 10 -8.62 1.29 33.50
C GLY A 10 -7.58 0.19 33.72
N ALA A 11 -7.58 -0.43 34.89
CA ALA A 11 -6.72 -1.56 35.19
C ALA A 11 -7.39 -2.88 34.79
N THR A 12 -6.82 -3.57 33.80
CA THR A 12 -7.22 -4.92 33.39
C THR A 12 -5.99 -5.80 33.37
N ARG A 13 -6.03 -6.93 34.07
CA ARG A 13 -4.99 -7.96 33.95
C ARG A 13 -5.24 -8.80 32.71
N VAL A 14 -4.22 -8.98 31.87
CA VAL A 14 -4.30 -9.78 30.65
C VAL A 14 -3.43 -11.01 30.77
N VAL A 15 -3.99 -12.17 30.43
CA VAL A 15 -3.26 -13.42 30.27
C VAL A 15 -3.44 -13.85 28.81
N PHE A 16 -2.35 -13.86 28.05
CA PHE A 16 -2.38 -14.17 26.62
C PHE A 16 -1.54 -15.42 26.34
N GLY A 17 -2.06 -16.34 25.53
CA GLY A 17 -1.29 -17.45 24.98
C GLY A 17 -2.14 -18.65 24.61
N ASP A 18 -1.59 -19.50 23.75
CA ASP A 18 -2.27 -20.73 23.35
C ASP A 18 -2.44 -21.66 24.57
N GLY A 19 -3.68 -22.12 24.79
CA GLY A 19 -4.02 -22.90 25.97
C GLY A 19 -4.04 -22.10 27.28
N ALA A 20 -4.00 -20.76 27.24
CA ALA A 20 -4.05 -19.92 28.45
C ALA A 20 -5.25 -20.22 29.35
N ARG A 21 -6.37 -20.70 28.79
CA ARG A 21 -7.54 -21.13 29.58
C ARG A 21 -7.21 -22.23 30.60
N ALA A 22 -6.23 -23.08 30.31
CA ALA A 22 -5.83 -24.18 31.21
C ALA A 22 -5.23 -23.66 32.53
N ARG A 23 -4.71 -22.43 32.53
CA ARG A 23 -4.04 -21.80 33.68
C ARG A 23 -4.93 -20.77 34.40
N ILE A 24 -6.24 -20.77 34.14
CA ILE A 24 -7.19 -19.74 34.62
C ILE A 24 -7.27 -19.60 36.15
N LEU A 25 -7.05 -20.68 36.90
CA LEU A 25 -7.19 -20.69 38.37
C LEU A 25 -6.25 -19.72 39.07
N GLY A 26 -4.97 -19.65 38.66
CA GLY A 26 -3.98 -18.77 39.28
C GLY A 26 -4.35 -17.29 39.18
N PRO A 27 -4.60 -16.75 37.96
CA PRO A 27 -5.06 -15.39 37.77
C PRO A 27 -6.38 -15.04 38.49
N ILE A 28 -7.33 -15.99 38.61
CA ILE A 28 -8.57 -15.79 39.39
C ILE A 28 -8.28 -15.68 40.89
N ALA A 29 -7.42 -16.55 41.42
CA ALA A 29 -7.01 -16.52 42.82
C ALA A 29 -6.29 -15.21 43.17
N GLU A 30 -5.40 -14.74 42.31
CA GLU A 30 -4.70 -13.45 42.46
C GLU A 30 -5.63 -12.24 42.34
N LEU A 31 -6.74 -12.36 41.59
CA LEU A 31 -7.81 -11.36 41.57
C LEU A 31 -8.61 -11.33 42.88
N GLY A 32 -8.47 -12.36 43.73
CA GLY A 32 -9.24 -12.51 44.97
C GLY A 32 -10.72 -12.74 44.70
N ALA A 33 -11.05 -13.55 43.68
CA ALA A 33 -12.41 -14.01 43.41
C ALA A 33 -12.56 -15.46 43.90
N ALA A 34 -13.48 -15.68 44.84
CA ALA A 34 -13.71 -16.96 45.49
C ALA A 34 -15.06 -17.60 45.10
N ARG A 35 -15.98 -16.85 44.50
CA ARG A 35 -17.31 -17.30 44.11
C ARG A 35 -17.66 -16.80 42.72
N VAL A 36 -17.29 -17.59 41.72
CA VAL A 36 -17.41 -17.24 40.30
C VAL A 36 -18.68 -17.83 39.70
N LEU A 37 -19.58 -16.96 39.22
CA LEU A 37 -20.69 -17.36 38.36
C LEU A 37 -20.23 -17.36 36.90
N VAL A 38 -20.31 -18.51 36.22
CA VAL A 38 -19.95 -18.60 34.80
C VAL A 38 -21.17 -18.28 33.94
N VAL A 39 -21.07 -17.31 33.05
CA VAL A 39 -22.10 -16.98 32.06
C VAL A 39 -21.60 -17.25 30.64
N ALA A 40 -22.47 -17.82 29.81
CA ALA A 40 -22.17 -18.14 28.42
C ALA A 40 -23.42 -17.99 27.54
N THR A 41 -23.24 -18.06 26.22
CA THR A 41 -24.36 -18.22 25.27
C THR A 41 -24.85 -19.68 25.28
N PRO A 42 -26.14 -19.96 25.01
CA PRO A 42 -26.69 -21.32 25.02
C PRO A 42 -25.87 -22.34 24.22
N GLY A 43 -25.36 -21.95 23.04
CA GLY A 43 -24.55 -22.83 22.19
C GLY A 43 -23.19 -23.26 22.75
N ARG A 44 -22.73 -22.66 23.86
CA ARG A 44 -21.47 -22.98 24.54
C ARG A 44 -21.68 -23.55 25.95
N ALA A 45 -22.87 -24.06 26.26
CA ALA A 45 -23.22 -24.57 27.58
C ALA A 45 -22.28 -25.70 28.04
N SER A 46 -21.92 -26.63 27.16
CA SER A 46 -21.01 -27.74 27.46
C SER A 46 -19.60 -27.27 27.79
N GLU A 47 -19.05 -26.34 27.01
CA GLU A 47 -17.73 -25.75 27.26
C GLU A 47 -17.71 -24.92 28.55
N ALA A 48 -18.79 -24.18 28.83
CA ALA A 48 -18.93 -23.42 30.07
C ALA A 48 -19.03 -24.34 31.30
N ALA A 49 -19.73 -25.48 31.17
CA ALA A 49 -19.77 -26.51 32.22
C ALA A 49 -18.40 -27.17 32.43
N ALA A 50 -17.66 -27.45 31.36
CA ALA A 50 -16.29 -27.97 31.46
C ALA A 50 -15.35 -26.97 32.14
N LEU A 51 -15.47 -25.68 31.81
CA LEU A 51 -14.73 -24.62 32.48
C LEU A 51 -15.09 -24.52 33.96
N ALA A 52 -16.38 -24.58 34.30
CA ALA A 52 -16.82 -24.60 35.70
C ALA A 52 -16.29 -25.81 36.47
N ALA A 53 -16.24 -26.99 35.85
CA ALA A 53 -15.63 -28.18 36.44
C ALA A 53 -14.12 -27.98 36.69
N GLN A 54 -13.40 -27.33 35.77
CA GLN A 54 -11.99 -26.97 35.94
C GLN A 54 -11.79 -25.96 37.09
N LEU A 55 -12.75 -25.06 37.31
CA LEU A 55 -12.71 -24.10 38.42
C LEU A 55 -13.02 -24.74 39.80
N GLY A 56 -13.57 -25.96 39.81
CA GLY A 56 -13.88 -26.69 41.05
C GLY A 56 -14.86 -25.93 41.94
N GLU A 57 -14.59 -25.90 43.24
CA GLU A 57 -15.47 -25.28 44.25
C GLU A 57 -15.64 -23.77 44.10
N ILE A 58 -14.76 -23.11 43.33
CA ILE A 58 -14.83 -21.67 43.06
C ILE A 58 -15.98 -21.36 42.09
N ALA A 59 -16.37 -22.29 41.21
CA ALA A 59 -17.52 -22.12 40.33
C ALA A 59 -18.82 -22.38 41.09
N VAL A 60 -19.56 -21.31 41.37
CA VAL A 60 -20.79 -21.37 42.18
C VAL A 60 -22.07 -21.47 41.35
N GLY A 61 -21.95 -21.50 40.02
CA GLY A 61 -23.04 -21.71 39.08
C GLY A 61 -22.62 -21.54 37.63
N VAL A 62 -23.45 -22.06 36.71
CA VAL A 62 -23.30 -21.89 35.26
C VAL A 62 -24.63 -21.45 34.66
N LEU A 63 -24.62 -20.33 33.93
CA LEU A 63 -25.77 -19.80 33.21
C LEU A 63 -25.46 -19.60 31.73
N ALA A 64 -25.92 -20.53 30.90
CA ALA A 64 -25.81 -20.44 29.45
C ALA A 64 -27.00 -19.69 28.81
N ILE A 65 -27.28 -18.46 29.26
CA ILE A 65 -28.47 -17.69 28.86
C ILE A 65 -28.18 -16.40 28.10
N ALA A 66 -26.90 -16.08 27.84
CA ALA A 66 -26.53 -14.84 27.18
C ALA A 66 -27.13 -14.76 25.77
N LYS A 67 -27.71 -13.60 25.44
CA LYS A 67 -28.34 -13.31 24.15
C LYS A 67 -27.76 -12.04 23.54
N GLU A 68 -27.82 -11.95 22.22
CA GLU A 68 -27.47 -10.74 21.49
C GLU A 68 -28.31 -9.55 22.01
N HIS A 69 -27.71 -8.36 22.00
CA HIS A 69 -28.28 -7.13 22.55
C HIS A 69 -28.57 -7.11 24.06
N VAL A 70 -28.25 -8.17 24.81
CA VAL A 70 -28.36 -8.25 26.28
C VAL A 70 -29.74 -7.74 26.79
N PRO A 71 -30.82 -8.50 26.54
CA PRO A 71 -32.16 -8.10 26.96
C PRO A 71 -32.31 -7.98 28.48
N ARG A 72 -33.11 -7.03 28.97
CA ARG A 72 -33.25 -6.74 30.40
C ARG A 72 -33.67 -7.97 31.22
N ASN A 73 -34.57 -8.81 30.71
CA ASN A 73 -34.99 -10.02 31.39
C ASN A 73 -33.84 -11.03 31.59
N VAL A 74 -32.89 -11.12 30.67
CA VAL A 74 -31.69 -11.96 30.79
C VAL A 74 -30.76 -11.39 31.87
N VAL A 75 -30.60 -10.07 31.94
CA VAL A 75 -29.81 -9.39 32.98
C VAL A 75 -30.41 -9.66 34.36
N LEU A 76 -31.74 -9.50 34.51
CA LEU A 76 -32.43 -9.75 35.77
C LEU A 76 -32.26 -11.21 36.24
N GLN A 77 -32.37 -12.17 35.32
CA GLN A 77 -32.16 -13.58 35.64
C GLN A 77 -30.72 -13.86 36.09
N ALA A 78 -29.72 -13.35 35.37
CA ALA A 78 -28.32 -13.54 35.73
C ALA A 78 -27.96 -12.84 37.05
N ARG A 79 -28.54 -11.65 37.30
CA ARG A 79 -28.39 -10.91 38.55
C ARG A 79 -28.96 -11.67 39.73
N SER A 80 -30.21 -12.13 39.64
CA SER A 80 -30.85 -12.89 40.70
C SER A 80 -30.09 -14.17 41.04
N GLU A 81 -29.53 -14.83 40.02
CA GLU A 81 -28.68 -15.99 40.26
C GLU A 81 -27.37 -15.61 40.95
N ALA A 82 -26.69 -14.54 40.51
CA ALA A 82 -25.47 -14.04 41.14
C ALA A 82 -25.69 -13.69 42.62
N GLU A 83 -26.82 -13.08 42.96
CA GLU A 83 -27.21 -12.81 44.36
C GLU A 83 -27.47 -14.10 45.13
N ARG A 84 -28.26 -15.03 44.56
CA ARG A 84 -28.62 -16.31 45.18
C ARG A 84 -27.40 -17.15 45.52
N VAL A 85 -26.39 -17.15 44.65
CA VAL A 85 -25.15 -17.90 44.84
C VAL A 85 -24.05 -17.07 45.50
N HIS A 86 -24.34 -15.83 45.92
CA HIS A 86 -23.37 -14.92 46.52
C HIS A 86 -22.08 -14.81 45.69
N ALA A 87 -22.20 -14.64 44.36
CA ALA A 87 -21.05 -14.49 43.48
C ALA A 87 -20.30 -13.19 43.78
N ASP A 88 -18.97 -13.25 43.84
CA ASP A 88 -18.09 -12.07 43.93
C ASP A 88 -17.45 -11.71 42.57
N ALA A 89 -17.58 -12.61 41.59
CA ALA A 89 -17.20 -12.39 40.21
C ALA A 89 -18.14 -13.09 39.23
N VAL A 90 -18.29 -12.51 38.04
CA VAL A 90 -18.99 -13.09 36.91
C VAL A 90 -17.99 -13.33 35.78
N LEU A 91 -17.80 -14.59 35.42
CA LEU A 91 -16.92 -15.01 34.33
C LEU A 91 -17.74 -15.19 33.06
N ALA A 92 -17.48 -14.34 32.06
CA ALA A 92 -18.03 -14.49 30.73
C ALA A 92 -17.16 -15.43 29.88
N PHE A 93 -17.70 -16.61 29.54
CA PHE A 93 -17.12 -17.50 28.54
C PHE A 93 -17.91 -17.39 27.24
N GLY A 94 -17.40 -16.60 26.28
CA GLY A 94 -18.14 -16.33 25.06
C GLY A 94 -17.69 -15.07 24.32
N GLY A 95 -18.42 -14.72 23.27
CA GLY A 95 -18.25 -13.46 22.56
C GLY A 95 -18.94 -12.27 23.24
N GLY A 96 -19.14 -11.19 22.48
CA GLY A 96 -19.69 -9.92 22.98
C GLY A 96 -21.01 -10.02 23.77
N SER A 97 -21.87 -10.99 23.46
CA SER A 97 -23.13 -11.22 24.20
C SER A 97 -22.91 -11.69 25.65
N ALA A 98 -21.99 -12.65 25.87
CA ALA A 98 -21.69 -13.16 27.21
C ALA A 98 -20.94 -12.12 28.04
N ILE A 99 -19.97 -11.44 27.42
CA ILE A 99 -19.22 -10.34 28.05
C ILE A 99 -20.17 -9.19 28.39
N GLY A 100 -21.07 -8.82 27.47
CA GLY A 100 -22.09 -7.81 27.71
C GLY A 100 -23.03 -8.13 28.86
N LEU A 101 -23.45 -9.40 29.00
CA LEU A 101 -24.26 -9.86 30.13
C LEU A 101 -23.51 -9.73 31.46
N ALA A 102 -22.25 -10.20 31.53
CA ALA A 102 -21.45 -10.09 32.76
C ALA A 102 -21.25 -8.63 33.18
N LYS A 103 -20.99 -7.74 32.22
CA LYS A 103 -20.90 -6.30 32.45
C LYS A 103 -22.21 -5.68 32.94
N ALA A 104 -23.34 -6.08 32.35
CA ALA A 104 -24.65 -5.60 32.78
C ALA A 104 -24.97 -6.04 34.23
N VAL A 105 -24.57 -7.25 34.63
CA VAL A 105 -24.68 -7.70 36.03
C VAL A 105 -23.77 -6.86 36.94
N ALA A 106 -22.53 -6.62 36.55
CA ALA A 106 -21.59 -5.78 37.31
C ALA A 106 -21.99 -4.30 37.41
N ALA A 107 -22.85 -3.82 36.50
CA ALA A 107 -23.42 -2.48 36.60
C ALA A 107 -24.47 -2.36 37.72
N GLU A 108 -25.13 -3.47 38.08
CA GLU A 108 -26.18 -3.53 39.10
C GLU A 108 -25.70 -4.15 40.42
N LEU A 109 -24.62 -4.94 40.41
CA LEU A 109 -24.06 -5.62 41.59
C LEU A 109 -22.55 -5.35 41.74
N PRO A 110 -22.00 -5.37 42.97
CA PRO A 110 -20.57 -5.18 43.23
C PRO A 110 -19.75 -6.45 42.93
N VAL A 111 -19.83 -6.95 41.70
CA VAL A 111 -19.11 -8.15 41.23
C VAL A 111 -18.01 -7.79 40.25
N LYS A 112 -16.90 -8.52 40.27
CA LYS A 112 -15.81 -8.36 39.29
C LYS A 112 -16.17 -9.06 37.98
N VAL A 113 -15.79 -8.50 36.84
CA VAL A 113 -15.96 -9.16 35.54
C VAL A 113 -14.67 -9.87 35.15
N ILE A 114 -14.76 -11.15 34.80
CA ILE A 114 -13.69 -11.94 34.18
C ILE A 114 -14.13 -12.28 32.76
N ALA A 115 -13.29 -12.09 31.75
CA ALA A 115 -13.62 -12.40 30.36
C ALA A 115 -12.69 -13.46 29.77
N VAL A 116 -13.29 -14.48 29.18
CA VAL A 116 -12.63 -15.47 28.32
C VAL A 116 -13.24 -15.33 26.93
N PRO A 117 -12.76 -14.36 26.12
CA PRO A 117 -13.33 -14.06 24.82
C PRO A 117 -13.20 -15.24 23.86
N THR A 118 -14.28 -15.54 23.15
CA THR A 118 -14.31 -16.55 22.08
C THR A 118 -14.69 -15.97 20.72
N THR A 119 -14.50 -14.65 20.57
CA THR A 119 -14.65 -13.86 19.33
C THR A 119 -13.69 -12.67 19.36
N TYR A 120 -13.44 -12.00 18.23
CA TYR A 120 -12.58 -10.82 18.13
C TYR A 120 -13.27 -9.50 18.52
N SER A 121 -14.20 -9.52 19.48
CA SER A 121 -15.06 -8.36 19.76
C SER A 121 -14.30 -7.15 20.33
N GLY A 122 -13.25 -7.37 21.13
CA GLY A 122 -12.56 -6.32 21.87
C GLY A 122 -13.38 -5.72 23.03
N SER A 123 -14.64 -6.15 23.23
CA SER A 123 -15.51 -5.64 24.31
C SER A 123 -14.89 -5.90 25.69
N GLU A 124 -14.20 -7.02 25.85
CA GLU A 124 -13.47 -7.43 27.04
C GLU A 124 -12.43 -6.42 27.55
N MET A 125 -11.99 -5.48 26.70
CA MET A 125 -11.06 -4.42 27.10
C MET A 125 -11.74 -3.07 27.39
N THR A 126 -13.08 -3.01 27.31
CA THR A 126 -13.82 -1.74 27.38
C THR A 126 -14.67 -1.63 28.66
N PRO A 127 -14.89 -0.40 29.17
CA PRO A 127 -15.83 -0.11 30.25
C PRO A 127 -17.26 0.16 29.71
N VAL A 128 -17.56 -0.27 28.48
CA VAL A 128 -18.84 -0.01 27.80
C VAL A 128 -19.73 -1.22 27.90
N PHE A 129 -21.00 -1.00 28.21
CA PHE A 129 -22.05 -2.03 28.24
C PHE A 129 -23.37 -1.45 27.70
N GLY A 130 -24.27 -2.33 27.27
CA GLY A 130 -25.60 -1.91 26.86
C GLY A 130 -26.65 -2.93 27.27
N ILE A 131 -27.83 -2.44 27.64
CA ILE A 131 -28.99 -3.25 28.03
C ILE A 131 -30.14 -2.87 27.12
N THR A 132 -30.84 -3.88 26.58
CA THR A 132 -32.05 -3.65 25.77
C THR A 132 -33.29 -3.84 26.63
N ASP A 133 -34.11 -2.80 26.75
CA ASP A 133 -35.35 -2.79 27.53
C ASP A 133 -36.48 -2.21 26.68
N GLY A 134 -37.64 -2.88 26.63
CA GLY A 134 -38.77 -2.43 25.80
C GLY A 134 -38.49 -2.29 24.29
N GLY A 135 -37.44 -2.93 23.77
CA GLY A 135 -37.00 -2.78 22.37
C GLY A 135 -36.00 -1.64 22.13
N GLU A 136 -35.67 -0.84 23.14
CA GLU A 136 -34.66 0.20 23.07
C GLU A 136 -33.36 -0.24 23.75
N LYS A 137 -32.23 -0.07 23.07
CA LYS A 137 -30.90 -0.36 23.63
C LYS A 137 -30.27 0.88 24.22
N VAL A 138 -30.02 0.86 25.53
CA VAL A 138 -29.31 1.93 26.24
C VAL A 138 -27.86 1.51 26.46
N THR A 139 -26.92 2.23 25.85
CA THR A 139 -25.47 2.03 26.02
C THR A 139 -24.92 3.01 27.05
N ARG A 140 -24.07 2.54 27.98
CA ARG A 140 -23.43 3.35 29.02
C ARG A 140 -21.95 2.99 29.15
N ARG A 141 -21.19 3.90 29.75
CA ARG A 141 -19.78 3.72 30.10
C ARG A 141 -19.63 3.79 31.62
N ASP A 142 -18.99 2.80 32.22
CA ASP A 142 -18.73 2.72 33.66
C ASP A 142 -17.48 1.87 33.92
N GLU A 143 -16.47 2.41 34.60
CA GLU A 143 -15.23 1.68 34.88
C GLU A 143 -15.46 0.45 35.78
N ARG A 144 -16.54 0.40 36.56
CA ARG A 144 -16.91 -0.76 37.38
C ARG A 144 -17.18 -2.02 36.55
N VAL A 145 -17.63 -1.85 35.30
CA VAL A 145 -17.92 -2.98 34.42
C VAL A 145 -16.71 -3.42 33.60
N ARG A 146 -15.59 -2.69 33.64
CA ARG A 146 -14.39 -3.11 32.91
C ARG A 146 -13.93 -4.47 33.44
N PRO A 147 -13.68 -5.47 32.58
CA PRO A 147 -13.13 -6.73 33.03
C PRO A 147 -11.82 -6.52 33.78
N ALA A 148 -11.76 -7.06 35.00
CA ALA A 148 -10.58 -7.00 35.84
C ALA A 148 -9.52 -8.02 35.40
N LEU A 149 -9.96 -9.11 34.77
CA LEU A 149 -9.13 -10.16 34.19
C LEU A 149 -9.66 -10.57 32.82
N VAL A 150 -8.77 -10.63 31.83
CA VAL A 150 -9.05 -11.12 30.48
C VAL A 150 -8.07 -12.23 30.11
N ILE A 151 -8.58 -13.33 29.59
CA ILE A 151 -7.78 -14.50 29.22
C ILE A 151 -7.96 -14.77 27.73
N TYR A 152 -6.96 -14.37 26.95
CA TYR A 152 -6.90 -14.61 25.52
C TYR A 152 -6.26 -15.95 25.23
N ASP A 153 -7.03 -16.84 24.61
CA ASP A 153 -6.59 -18.17 24.17
C ASP A 153 -7.05 -18.37 22.72
N ALA A 154 -6.12 -18.29 21.76
CA ALA A 154 -6.44 -18.36 20.34
C ALA A 154 -7.04 -19.71 19.94
N THR A 155 -6.82 -20.77 20.71
CA THR A 155 -7.39 -22.09 20.43
C THR A 155 -8.93 -22.11 20.56
N LEU A 156 -9.51 -21.20 21.34
CA LEU A 156 -10.96 -21.06 21.53
C LEU A 156 -11.70 -20.48 20.31
N LEU A 157 -10.95 -19.91 19.37
CA LEU A 157 -11.45 -19.26 18.16
C LEU A 157 -11.47 -20.23 16.96
N SER A 158 -10.86 -21.40 17.08
CA SER A 158 -10.75 -22.43 16.02
C SER A 158 -12.10 -22.88 15.47
N ALA A 159 -13.12 -22.96 16.33
CA ALA A 159 -14.46 -23.41 15.95
C ALA A 159 -15.37 -22.28 15.41
N LEU A 160 -14.87 -21.05 15.26
CA LEU A 160 -15.69 -19.94 14.77
C LEU A 160 -16.02 -20.09 13.28
N PRO A 161 -17.30 -19.97 12.88
CA PRO A 161 -17.66 -19.92 11.48
C PRO A 161 -16.99 -18.75 10.76
N ARG A 162 -16.60 -18.93 9.49
CA ARG A 162 -15.94 -17.91 8.65
C ARG A 162 -16.62 -16.54 8.73
N SER A 163 -17.95 -16.51 8.61
CA SER A 163 -18.75 -15.28 8.64
C SER A 163 -18.64 -14.52 9.96
N VAL A 164 -18.58 -15.24 11.09
CA VAL A 164 -18.43 -14.65 12.43
C VAL A 164 -17.00 -14.17 12.65
N THR A 165 -16.00 -14.94 12.21
CA THR A 165 -14.58 -14.55 12.23
C THR A 165 -14.38 -13.24 11.47
N VAL A 166 -14.81 -13.18 10.21
CA VAL A 166 -14.66 -11.97 9.38
C VAL A 166 -15.41 -10.78 9.99
N ALA A 167 -16.69 -10.92 10.32
CA ALA A 167 -17.47 -9.80 10.86
C ALA A 167 -16.90 -9.26 12.18
N SER A 168 -16.45 -10.14 13.09
CA SER A 168 -15.87 -9.70 14.37
C SER A 168 -14.50 -9.03 14.21
N LEU A 169 -13.69 -9.44 13.24
CA LEU A 169 -12.44 -8.74 12.91
C LEU A 169 -12.70 -7.34 12.32
N TRP A 170 -13.70 -7.20 11.46
CA TRP A 170 -14.12 -5.88 10.96
C TRP A 170 -14.62 -4.95 12.06
N ASN A 171 -15.31 -5.49 13.07
CA ASN A 171 -15.66 -4.72 14.26
C ASN A 171 -14.41 -4.23 15.02
N ALA A 172 -13.43 -5.10 15.26
CA ALA A 172 -12.16 -4.70 15.88
C ALA A 172 -11.39 -3.68 15.02
N MET A 173 -11.40 -3.80 13.69
CA MET A 173 -10.78 -2.82 12.81
C MET A 173 -11.44 -1.45 12.96
N ALA A 174 -12.77 -1.40 13.09
CA ALA A 174 -13.48 -0.16 13.31
C ALA A 174 -13.10 0.51 14.65
N HIS A 175 -12.82 -0.27 15.70
CA HIS A 175 -12.27 0.27 16.96
C HIS A 175 -10.92 0.96 16.73
N ALA A 176 -10.00 0.29 16.01
CA ALA A 176 -8.67 0.81 15.70
C ALA A 176 -8.73 2.06 14.82
N VAL A 177 -9.48 2.01 13.71
CA VAL A 177 -9.65 3.11 12.76
C VAL A 177 -10.21 4.35 13.44
N GLU A 178 -11.26 4.21 14.26
CA GLU A 178 -11.89 5.36 14.89
C GLU A 178 -10.97 6.04 15.93
N ALA A 179 -10.14 5.26 16.62
CA ALA A 179 -9.17 5.78 17.58
C ALA A 179 -8.13 6.74 16.95
N LEU A 180 -7.94 6.70 15.62
CA LEU A 180 -6.99 7.56 14.90
C LEU A 180 -7.45 9.00 14.74
N TRP A 181 -8.75 9.30 14.92
CA TRP A 181 -9.27 10.66 14.76
C TRP A 181 -10.15 11.15 15.93
N VAL A 182 -10.55 10.28 16.85
CA VAL A 182 -11.29 10.71 18.06
C VAL A 182 -10.46 11.69 18.89
N LEU A 183 -11.15 12.67 19.48
CA LEU A 183 -10.56 13.69 20.36
C LEU A 183 -10.07 13.05 21.68
N GLY A 184 -8.98 13.56 22.25
CA GLY A 184 -8.43 13.08 23.51
C GLY A 184 -7.48 11.88 23.41
N ARG A 185 -7.19 11.39 22.20
CA ARG A 185 -6.14 10.38 21.97
C ARG A 185 -4.74 10.93 22.28
N ASP A 186 -3.89 10.07 22.83
CA ASP A 186 -2.46 10.33 22.97
C ASP A 186 -1.64 9.55 21.92
N ARG A 187 -0.33 9.72 21.92
CA ARG A 187 0.54 9.03 20.95
C ARG A 187 0.56 7.51 21.17
N ALA A 188 0.36 7.04 22.40
CA ALA A 188 0.31 5.61 22.68
C ALA A 188 -0.94 4.98 22.06
N THR A 189 -2.11 5.62 22.18
CA THR A 189 -3.35 5.20 21.53
C THR A 189 -3.18 5.13 20.01
N GLU A 190 -2.55 6.14 19.39
CA GLU A 190 -2.32 6.15 17.94
C GLU A 190 -1.45 4.98 17.48
N LEU A 191 -0.30 4.76 18.14
CA LEU A 191 0.61 3.66 17.79
C LEU A 191 -0.06 2.29 18.00
N SER A 192 -0.81 2.11 19.09
CA SER A 192 -1.57 0.88 19.33
C SER A 192 -2.69 0.68 18.32
N ALA A 193 -3.35 1.74 17.85
CA ALA A 193 -4.38 1.68 16.83
C ALA A 193 -3.80 1.34 15.44
N GLU A 194 -2.65 1.94 15.07
CA GLU A 194 -1.91 1.62 13.85
C GLU A 194 -1.52 0.13 13.81
N GLU A 195 -0.92 -0.37 14.89
CA GLU A 195 -0.49 -1.77 14.98
C GLU A 195 -1.68 -2.75 15.06
N ALA A 196 -2.73 -2.39 15.81
CA ALA A 196 -3.96 -3.18 15.85
C ALA A 196 -4.56 -3.34 14.45
N LEU A 197 -4.68 -2.25 13.70
CA LEU A 197 -5.23 -2.27 12.35
C LEU A 197 -4.36 -3.11 11.41
N ARG A 198 -3.03 -3.02 11.50
CA ARG A 198 -2.10 -3.82 10.71
C ARG A 198 -2.31 -5.33 10.95
N LEU A 199 -2.30 -5.75 12.22
CA LEU A 199 -2.51 -7.14 12.63
C LEU A 199 -3.89 -7.67 12.23
N LEU A 200 -4.94 -6.84 12.40
CA LEU A 200 -6.31 -7.21 12.07
C LEU A 200 -6.52 -7.31 10.55
N ALA A 201 -5.99 -6.39 9.76
CA ALA A 201 -6.10 -6.41 8.30
C ALA A 201 -5.38 -7.63 7.71
N SER A 202 -4.15 -7.92 8.15
CA SER A 202 -3.45 -9.13 7.73
C SER A 202 -4.15 -10.40 8.22
N GLY A 203 -4.65 -10.37 9.46
CA GLY A 203 -5.33 -11.50 10.10
C GLY A 203 -6.64 -11.86 9.40
N VAL A 204 -7.49 -10.87 9.07
CA VAL A 204 -8.76 -11.11 8.38
C VAL A 204 -8.53 -11.62 6.95
N ALA A 205 -7.52 -11.10 6.24
CA ALA A 205 -7.15 -11.59 4.93
C ALA A 205 -6.71 -13.07 4.99
N ALA A 206 -5.77 -13.41 5.88
CA ALA A 206 -5.27 -14.76 6.03
C ALA A 206 -6.35 -15.76 6.49
N LEU A 207 -7.15 -15.40 7.50
CA LEU A 207 -8.22 -16.25 8.03
C LEU A 207 -9.39 -16.40 7.05
N ALA A 208 -9.66 -15.39 6.21
CA ALA A 208 -10.64 -15.50 5.12
C ALA A 208 -10.18 -16.45 4.00
N ALA A 209 -8.87 -16.66 3.83
CA ALA A 209 -8.35 -17.71 2.96
C ALA A 209 -8.35 -19.07 3.67
N ASN A 210 -7.69 -19.15 4.83
CA ASN A 210 -7.50 -20.38 5.61
C ASN A 210 -7.82 -20.15 7.10
N LEU A 211 -8.92 -20.73 7.58
CA LEU A 211 -9.31 -20.60 8.99
C LEU A 211 -8.38 -21.36 9.95
N ASP A 212 -7.61 -22.33 9.45
CA ASP A 212 -6.70 -23.16 10.24
C ASP A 212 -5.30 -22.55 10.40
N ASP A 213 -5.10 -21.30 9.96
CA ASP A 213 -3.85 -20.57 10.19
C ASP A 213 -3.77 -20.07 11.64
N ASP A 214 -3.14 -20.89 12.49
CA ASP A 214 -2.93 -20.57 13.91
C ASP A 214 -2.07 -19.30 14.11
N GLY A 215 -1.15 -19.01 13.18
CA GLY A 215 -0.32 -17.81 13.19
C GLY A 215 -1.16 -16.56 13.01
N ALA A 216 -1.98 -16.54 11.95
CA ALA A 216 -2.92 -15.47 11.67
C ALA A 216 -3.95 -15.31 12.79
N ARG A 217 -4.44 -16.42 13.36
CA ARG A 217 -5.41 -16.41 14.47
C ARG A 217 -4.85 -15.73 15.72
N ARG A 218 -3.60 -16.04 16.09
CA ARG A 218 -2.89 -15.41 17.22
C ARG A 218 -2.69 -13.91 16.97
N ALA A 219 -2.16 -13.55 15.81
CA ALA A 219 -1.93 -12.16 15.43
C ALA A 219 -3.24 -11.34 15.42
N ALA A 220 -4.32 -11.90 14.87
CA ALA A 220 -5.62 -11.26 14.84
C ALA A 220 -6.23 -11.07 16.24
N LEU A 221 -5.99 -12.02 17.16
CA LEU A 221 -6.46 -11.91 18.55
C LEU A 221 -5.70 -10.83 19.32
N GLU A 222 -4.39 -10.74 19.11
CA GLU A 222 -3.56 -9.65 19.63
C GLU A 222 -4.02 -8.29 19.07
N GLY A 223 -4.30 -8.22 17.77
CA GLY A 223 -4.88 -7.03 17.15
C GLY A 223 -6.23 -6.63 17.76
N ALA A 224 -7.11 -7.60 18.02
CA ALA A 224 -8.41 -7.34 18.66
C ALA A 224 -8.28 -6.87 20.12
N TYR A 225 -7.30 -7.41 20.85
CA TYR A 225 -6.93 -6.94 22.19
C TYR A 225 -6.50 -5.47 22.16
N LEU A 226 -5.56 -5.11 21.28
CA LEU A 226 -5.07 -3.75 21.14
C LEU A 226 -6.21 -2.80 20.72
N ALA A 227 -7.01 -3.19 19.73
CA ALA A 227 -8.16 -2.43 19.24
C ALA A 227 -9.22 -2.19 20.34
N GLY A 228 -9.54 -3.23 21.12
CA GLY A 228 -10.43 -3.11 22.27
C GLY A 228 -9.87 -2.17 23.34
N GLY A 229 -8.57 -2.25 23.61
CA GLY A 229 -7.88 -1.38 24.57
C GLY A 229 -7.95 0.10 24.16
N VAL A 230 -7.59 0.42 22.91
CA VAL A 230 -7.64 1.81 22.43
C VAL A 230 -9.06 2.36 22.44
N PHE A 231 -10.06 1.58 22.02
CA PHE A 231 -11.47 1.99 22.13
C PHE A 231 -11.91 2.14 23.59
N GLY A 232 -11.41 1.30 24.48
CA GLY A 232 -11.61 1.41 25.92
C GLY A 232 -11.04 2.70 26.49
N ASP A 233 -9.94 3.22 25.95
CA ASP A 233 -9.29 4.46 26.37
C ASP A 233 -10.00 5.71 25.83
N VAL A 234 -10.20 5.81 24.50
CA VAL A 234 -10.73 7.05 23.86
C VAL A 234 -12.23 7.05 23.58
N GLY A 235 -12.88 5.88 23.59
CA GLY A 235 -14.28 5.73 23.22
C GLY A 235 -14.53 5.78 21.70
N GLY A 236 -15.81 5.91 21.34
CA GLY A 236 -16.27 5.96 19.95
C GLY A 236 -16.68 7.36 19.50
N GLY A 237 -16.73 7.53 18.18
CA GLY A 237 -17.13 8.73 17.47
C GLY A 237 -18.30 8.45 16.52
N LEU A 238 -18.27 9.09 15.35
CA LEU A 238 -19.31 8.97 14.33
C LEU A 238 -19.58 7.53 13.89
N HIS A 239 -18.54 6.71 13.67
CA HIS A 239 -18.69 5.35 13.14
C HIS A 239 -19.49 4.47 14.11
N HIS A 240 -19.07 4.40 15.37
CA HIS A 240 -19.76 3.58 16.37
C HIS A 240 -21.17 4.09 16.66
N LYS A 241 -21.36 5.42 16.70
CA LYS A 241 -22.70 6.00 16.91
C LYS A 241 -23.65 5.61 15.77
N LEU A 242 -23.19 5.67 14.51
CA LEU A 242 -23.96 5.20 13.36
C LEU A 242 -24.30 3.71 13.49
N CYS A 243 -23.33 2.84 13.77
CA CYS A 243 -23.57 1.41 13.96
C CYS A 243 -24.60 1.12 15.08
N HIS A 244 -24.59 1.89 16.17
CA HIS A 244 -25.59 1.75 17.24
C HIS A 244 -26.99 2.20 16.82
N VAL A 245 -27.11 3.34 16.15
CA VAL A 245 -28.41 3.83 15.64
C VAL A 245 -28.97 2.87 14.59
N LEU A 246 -28.14 2.39 13.67
CA LEU A 246 -28.51 1.43 12.63
C LEU A 246 -28.94 0.09 13.24
N GLY A 247 -28.14 -0.47 14.13
CA GLY A 247 -28.44 -1.75 14.79
C GLY A 247 -29.70 -1.67 15.66
N GLY A 248 -29.89 -0.60 16.43
CA GLY A 248 -31.09 -0.42 17.26
C GLY A 248 -32.34 -0.06 16.46
N GLY A 249 -32.21 0.73 15.40
CA GLY A 249 -33.34 1.22 14.61
C GLY A 249 -33.91 0.20 13.63
N PHE A 250 -33.08 -0.72 13.13
CA PHE A 250 -33.45 -1.67 12.07
C PHE A 250 -33.05 -3.13 12.35
N ALA A 251 -32.62 -3.45 13.57
CA ALA A 251 -32.18 -4.79 13.96
C ALA A 251 -31.03 -5.36 13.09
N LEU A 252 -30.15 -4.50 12.58
CA LEU A 252 -29.00 -4.94 11.78
C LEU A 252 -27.98 -5.69 12.66
N PRO A 253 -27.34 -6.76 12.17
CA PRO A 253 -26.31 -7.47 12.92
C PRO A 253 -25.13 -6.55 13.19
N HIS A 254 -24.75 -6.42 14.47
CA HIS A 254 -23.83 -5.37 14.91
C HIS A 254 -22.48 -5.43 14.17
N ALA A 255 -21.78 -6.56 14.25
CA ALA A 255 -20.45 -6.72 13.65
C ALA A 255 -20.45 -6.58 12.11
N ALA A 256 -21.49 -7.09 11.44
CA ALA A 256 -21.68 -6.94 9.99
C ALA A 256 -21.88 -5.48 9.57
N THR A 257 -22.58 -4.69 10.39
CA THR A 257 -22.83 -3.26 10.15
C THR A 257 -21.52 -2.47 10.16
N HIS A 258 -20.54 -2.84 11.00
CA HIS A 258 -19.21 -2.20 10.97
C HIS A 258 -18.53 -2.39 9.63
N ALA A 259 -18.54 -3.60 9.06
CA ALA A 259 -17.92 -3.88 7.78
C ALA A 259 -18.53 -3.07 6.63
N ALA A 260 -19.87 -3.02 6.58
CA ALA A 260 -20.59 -2.31 5.53
C ALA A 260 -20.41 -0.78 5.59
N LEU A 261 -20.06 -0.23 6.75
CA LEU A 261 -20.02 1.22 6.96
C LEU A 261 -18.59 1.80 6.97
N LEU A 262 -17.60 1.01 7.39
CA LEU A 262 -16.25 1.51 7.69
C LEU A 262 -15.56 2.22 6.52
N PRO A 263 -15.57 1.70 5.28
CA PRO A 263 -14.95 2.40 4.15
C PRO A 263 -15.58 3.79 3.90
N HIS A 264 -16.90 3.89 4.05
CA HIS A 264 -17.62 5.14 3.80
C HIS A 264 -17.35 6.19 4.87
N VAL A 265 -17.23 5.80 6.15
CA VAL A 265 -16.88 6.75 7.23
C VAL A 265 -15.43 7.23 7.09
N VAL A 266 -14.50 6.34 6.72
CA VAL A 266 -13.12 6.73 6.37
C VAL A 266 -13.13 7.74 5.22
N GLY A 267 -13.93 7.51 4.17
CA GLY A 267 -14.11 8.45 3.06
C GLY A 267 -14.67 9.80 3.50
N PHE A 268 -15.66 9.80 4.38
CA PHE A 268 -16.28 11.01 4.92
C PHE A 268 -15.30 11.89 5.71
N HIS A 269 -14.31 11.29 6.39
CA HIS A 269 -13.26 11.99 7.15
C HIS A 269 -11.97 12.27 6.37
N ARG A 270 -11.86 11.88 5.09
CA ARG A 270 -10.62 11.94 4.30
C ARG A 270 -9.90 13.29 4.40
N GLU A 271 -10.61 14.39 4.18
CA GLU A 271 -10.05 15.75 4.23
C GLU A 271 -9.81 16.26 5.66
N ALA A 272 -10.70 15.90 6.60
CA ALA A 272 -10.66 16.40 7.97
C ALA A 272 -9.63 15.68 8.86
N ALA A 273 -9.17 14.47 8.45
CA ALA A 273 -8.26 13.64 9.22
C ALA A 273 -7.10 13.06 8.38
N PRO A 274 -6.25 13.92 7.74
CA PRO A 274 -5.19 13.46 6.85
C PRO A 274 -4.13 12.58 7.54
N ASP A 275 -3.90 12.78 8.84
CA ASP A 275 -2.96 11.97 9.63
C ASP A 275 -3.51 10.56 9.84
N ALA A 276 -4.81 10.44 10.11
CA ALA A 276 -5.48 9.15 10.21
C ALA A 276 -5.51 8.42 8.85
N MET A 277 -5.73 9.14 7.75
CA MET A 277 -5.65 8.54 6.41
C MET A 277 -4.28 7.92 6.14
N ARG A 278 -3.19 8.60 6.52
CA ARG A 278 -1.83 8.05 6.42
C ARG A 278 -1.65 6.81 7.29
N ALA A 279 -2.09 6.86 8.54
CA ALA A 279 -2.02 5.73 9.47
C ALA A 279 -2.77 4.50 8.94
N ILE A 280 -3.99 4.68 8.42
CA ILE A 280 -4.80 3.60 7.82
C ILE A 280 -4.12 3.06 6.56
N ALA A 281 -3.68 3.93 5.66
CA ALA A 281 -2.97 3.54 4.44
C ALA A 281 -1.69 2.74 4.75
N THR A 282 -0.90 3.16 5.75
CA THR A 282 0.28 2.41 6.24
C THR A 282 -0.12 1.03 6.74
N ALA A 283 -1.11 0.95 7.63
CA ALA A 283 -1.52 -0.30 8.26
C ALA A 283 -2.09 -1.32 7.24
N LEU A 284 -2.76 -0.84 6.20
CA LEU A 284 -3.29 -1.65 5.11
C LEU A 284 -2.27 -1.92 3.99
N GLY A 285 -1.15 -1.19 3.95
CA GLY A 285 -0.14 -1.30 2.90
C GLY A 285 -0.66 -0.86 1.52
N VAL A 286 -1.44 0.21 1.44
CA VAL A 286 -2.05 0.76 0.21
C VAL A 286 -1.83 2.28 0.11
N VAL A 287 -2.12 2.88 -1.05
CA VAL A 287 -2.11 4.34 -1.20
C VAL A 287 -3.47 4.95 -0.84
N ASP A 288 -4.58 4.30 -1.21
CA ASP A 288 -5.93 4.76 -0.87
C ASP A 288 -6.57 3.93 0.26
N PRO A 289 -6.76 4.49 1.48
CA PRO A 289 -7.32 3.74 2.60
C PRO A 289 -8.78 3.32 2.40
N VAL A 290 -9.58 4.09 1.64
CA VAL A 290 -10.99 3.72 1.37
C VAL A 290 -11.03 2.54 0.43
N LEU A 291 -10.32 2.64 -0.70
CA LEU A 291 -10.26 1.55 -1.69
C LEU A 291 -9.62 0.29 -1.09
N GLY A 292 -8.60 0.45 -0.26
CA GLY A 292 -7.97 -0.66 0.46
C GLY A 292 -8.96 -1.41 1.35
N LEU A 293 -9.82 -0.70 2.09
CA LEU A 293 -10.89 -1.32 2.87
C LEU A 293 -11.96 -1.96 1.98
N GLU A 294 -12.37 -1.32 0.88
CA GLU A 294 -13.34 -1.89 -0.05
C GLU A 294 -12.85 -3.21 -0.68
N ARG A 295 -11.60 -3.23 -1.16
CA ARG A 295 -10.93 -4.43 -1.69
C ARG A 295 -10.80 -5.50 -0.62
N LEU A 296 -10.41 -5.14 0.60
CA LEU A 296 -10.32 -6.09 1.71
C LEU A 296 -11.70 -6.67 2.06
N ALA A 297 -12.77 -5.86 2.04
CA ALA A 297 -14.12 -6.32 2.31
C ALA A 297 -14.58 -7.31 1.24
N GLN A 298 -14.31 -7.00 -0.03
CA GLN A 298 -14.58 -7.89 -1.16
C GLN A 298 -13.82 -9.20 -1.05
N ALA A 299 -12.50 -9.14 -0.83
CA ALA A 299 -11.62 -10.30 -0.75
C ALA A 299 -11.95 -11.23 0.43
N THR A 300 -12.43 -10.67 1.54
CA THR A 300 -12.79 -11.42 2.75
C THR A 300 -14.25 -11.89 2.78
N GLY A 301 -15.07 -11.46 1.81
CA GLY A 301 -16.50 -11.74 1.79
C GLY A 301 -17.29 -11.00 2.88
N ALA A 302 -16.76 -9.91 3.41
CA ALA A 302 -17.45 -9.09 4.40
C ALA A 302 -18.64 -8.34 3.75
N PRO A 303 -19.71 -8.04 4.51
CA PRO A 303 -20.82 -7.23 4.02
C PRO A 303 -20.35 -5.86 3.55
N ARG A 304 -20.82 -5.41 2.38
CA ARG A 304 -20.39 -4.15 1.73
C ARG A 304 -21.49 -3.11 1.58
N SER A 305 -22.70 -3.38 2.08
CA SER A 305 -23.82 -2.43 1.99
C SER A 305 -24.85 -2.64 3.08
N LEU A 306 -25.50 -1.56 3.51
CA LEU A 306 -26.58 -1.62 4.49
C LEU A 306 -27.85 -2.26 3.90
N ALA A 307 -28.10 -2.11 2.58
CA ALA A 307 -29.21 -2.80 1.92
C ALA A 307 -29.09 -4.32 2.03
N SER A 308 -27.88 -4.87 1.82
CA SER A 308 -27.64 -6.33 1.94
C SER A 308 -27.85 -6.86 3.36
N LEU A 309 -27.84 -5.98 4.37
CA LEU A 309 -28.11 -6.29 5.77
C LEU A 309 -29.59 -6.09 6.15
N GLY A 310 -30.44 -5.64 5.23
CA GLY A 310 -31.87 -5.44 5.45
C GLY A 310 -32.28 -4.01 5.84
N MET A 311 -31.39 -3.02 5.71
CA MET A 311 -31.76 -1.62 5.98
C MET A 311 -32.67 -1.06 4.87
N PRO A 312 -33.84 -0.48 5.20
CA PRO A 312 -34.71 0.15 4.22
C PRO A 312 -34.19 1.54 3.82
N LYS A 313 -34.39 1.94 2.56
CA LYS A 313 -33.79 3.17 1.98
C LYS A 313 -34.31 4.45 2.65
N ASP A 314 -35.59 4.49 2.98
CA ASP A 314 -36.23 5.59 3.72
C ASP A 314 -35.72 5.70 5.16
N GLY A 315 -35.08 4.65 5.68
CA GLY A 315 -34.40 4.65 6.97
C GLY A 315 -33.24 5.66 7.06
N ILE A 316 -32.66 6.10 5.94
CA ILE A 316 -31.56 7.09 5.91
C ILE A 316 -31.94 8.36 6.67
N ALA A 317 -33.10 8.95 6.35
CA ALA A 317 -33.55 10.20 6.98
C ALA A 317 -33.71 10.06 8.51
N ARG A 318 -34.20 8.90 8.97
CA ARG A 318 -34.35 8.60 10.40
C ARG A 318 -33.00 8.52 11.12
N VAL A 319 -31.99 7.92 10.48
CA VAL A 319 -30.63 7.85 11.04
C VAL A 319 -30.01 9.25 11.11
N VAL A 320 -30.12 10.04 10.04
CA VAL A 320 -29.61 11.42 10.00
C VAL A 320 -30.19 12.26 11.13
N GLN A 321 -31.52 12.22 11.31
CA GLN A 321 -32.19 12.92 12.42
C GLN A 321 -31.67 12.47 13.79
N ALA A 322 -31.52 11.16 14.01
CA ALA A 322 -31.03 10.62 15.28
C ALA A 322 -29.56 11.02 15.58
N ILE A 323 -28.71 11.10 14.55
CA ILE A 323 -27.33 11.59 14.68
C ILE A 323 -27.30 13.08 15.00
N LEU A 324 -28.08 13.91 14.29
CA LEU A 324 -28.10 15.36 14.53
C LEU A 324 -28.73 15.73 15.87
N ALA A 325 -29.66 14.92 16.40
CA ALA A 325 -30.23 15.12 17.73
C ALA A 325 -29.22 14.86 18.88
N SER A 326 -28.21 14.02 18.64
CA SER A 326 -27.15 13.71 19.60
C SER A 326 -25.82 13.53 18.85
N PRO A 327 -25.19 14.64 18.40
CA PRO A 327 -24.01 14.60 17.55
C PRO A 327 -22.83 13.92 18.25
N PRO A 328 -22.24 12.87 17.66
CA PRO A 328 -21.04 12.24 18.20
C PRO A 328 -19.79 13.08 17.89
N SER A 329 -18.67 12.70 18.52
CA SER A 329 -17.35 13.25 18.17
C SER A 329 -17.01 12.96 16.71
N SER A 330 -16.57 13.99 15.99
CA SER A 330 -16.14 13.88 14.59
C SER A 330 -15.15 14.99 14.25
N PRO A 331 -14.09 14.70 13.46
CA PRO A 331 -13.18 15.73 12.96
C PRO A 331 -13.84 16.64 11.90
N ARG A 332 -14.92 16.16 11.27
CA ARG A 332 -15.70 16.91 10.27
C ARG A 332 -17.02 17.37 10.91
N SER A 333 -17.45 18.59 10.59
CA SER A 333 -18.78 19.08 10.99
C SER A 333 -19.88 18.20 10.40
N LEU A 334 -20.93 17.95 11.19
CA LEU A 334 -22.03 17.08 10.80
C LEU A 334 -23.23 17.94 10.35
N ASP A 335 -23.65 17.73 9.11
CA ASP A 335 -24.84 18.33 8.50
C ASP A 335 -25.67 17.27 7.79
N ALA A 336 -26.96 17.55 7.57
CA ALA A 336 -27.88 16.60 6.96
C ALA A 336 -27.45 16.19 5.54
N PRO A 337 -27.15 17.11 4.59
CA PRO A 337 -26.72 16.73 3.24
C PRO A 337 -25.50 15.79 3.21
N SER A 338 -24.48 16.08 4.02
CA SER A 338 -23.25 15.28 4.07
C SER A 338 -23.50 13.88 4.67
N LEU A 339 -24.36 13.77 5.69
CA LEU A 339 -24.75 12.49 6.28
C LEU A 339 -25.67 11.66 5.36
N GLU A 340 -26.57 12.31 4.63
CA GLU A 340 -27.41 11.68 3.62
C GLU A 340 -26.56 11.11 2.48
N ALA A 341 -25.56 11.85 2.02
CA ALA A 341 -24.61 11.37 1.01
C ALA A 341 -23.81 10.16 1.52
N LEU A 342 -23.27 10.22 2.75
CA LEU A 342 -22.55 9.13 3.40
C LEU A 342 -23.41 7.86 3.49
N LEU A 343 -24.62 7.98 4.04
CA LEU A 343 -25.53 6.85 4.25
C LEU A 343 -26.12 6.35 2.94
N GLY A 344 -26.36 7.23 1.96
CA GLY A 344 -26.80 6.84 0.63
C GLY A 344 -25.77 5.99 -0.09
N ALA A 345 -24.48 6.36 0.01
CA ALA A 345 -23.37 5.58 -0.52
C ALA A 345 -23.23 4.23 0.20
N ALA A 346 -23.33 4.21 1.54
CA ALA A 346 -23.26 2.97 2.32
C ALA A 346 -24.48 2.06 2.17
N TRP A 347 -25.64 2.61 1.79
CA TRP A 347 -26.85 1.85 1.57
C TRP A 347 -26.79 1.04 0.28
N ALA A 348 -26.34 1.65 -0.81
CA ALA A 348 -26.23 0.98 -2.09
C ALA A 348 -25.16 -0.12 -2.03
N GLU A 349 -25.40 -1.24 -2.72
CA GLU A 349 -24.31 -2.19 -2.96
C GLU A 349 -23.30 -1.50 -3.89
N PRO A 350 -22.02 -1.38 -3.48
CA PRO A 350 -21.02 -0.84 -4.38
C PRO A 350 -21.04 -1.71 -5.64
N PRO A 351 -21.06 -1.10 -6.84
CA PRO A 351 -21.10 -1.86 -8.07
C PRO A 351 -19.98 -2.90 -8.00
N ARG A 352 -20.27 -4.16 -8.32
CA ARG A 352 -19.20 -5.12 -8.52
C ARG A 352 -18.37 -4.55 -9.67
N GLY A 353 -17.19 -4.01 -9.33
CA GLY A 353 -16.18 -3.78 -10.34
C GLY A 353 -15.93 -5.13 -10.98
N GLU A 354 -16.38 -5.32 -12.21
CA GLU A 354 -15.85 -6.41 -13.01
C GLU A 354 -14.36 -6.07 -13.14
N SER A 355 -13.53 -6.79 -12.39
CA SER A 355 -12.08 -6.74 -12.55
C SER A 355 -11.81 -7.25 -13.96
N ARG A 356 -11.81 -6.31 -14.90
CA ARG A 356 -11.56 -6.61 -16.30
C ARG A 356 -10.05 -6.59 -16.45
N PRO A 357 -9.44 -7.71 -16.84
CA PRO A 357 -8.00 -7.77 -16.97
C PRO A 357 -7.56 -6.71 -17.99
N LEU A 358 -6.60 -5.88 -17.59
CA LEU A 358 -6.04 -4.85 -18.45
C LEU A 358 -5.09 -5.54 -19.42
N ARG A 359 -5.59 -5.88 -20.61
CA ARG A 359 -4.84 -6.65 -21.61
C ARG A 359 -4.66 -5.91 -22.91
N ALA A 360 -3.41 -5.88 -23.38
CA ALA A 360 -3.04 -5.36 -24.67
C ALA A 360 -3.49 -6.33 -25.79
N PRO A 361 -3.74 -5.84 -27.01
CA PRO A 361 -3.91 -6.69 -28.18
C PRO A 361 -2.71 -7.62 -28.40
N ASP A 362 -2.92 -8.75 -29.07
CA ASP A 362 -1.84 -9.72 -29.38
C ASP A 362 -0.69 -9.06 -30.14
N LYS A 363 -1.05 -8.28 -31.16
CA LYS A 363 -0.12 -7.50 -31.97
C LYS A 363 -0.13 -6.04 -31.53
N LEU A 364 1.06 -5.54 -31.19
CA LEU A 364 1.31 -4.14 -30.95
C LEU A 364 2.15 -3.60 -32.11
N ASP A 365 1.55 -2.71 -32.88
CA ASP A 365 2.23 -1.90 -33.88
C ASP A 365 2.39 -0.48 -33.34
N GLY A 366 3.36 0.27 -33.86
CA GLY A 366 3.63 1.61 -33.37
C GLY A 366 4.71 2.31 -34.17
N PRO A 367 4.67 3.65 -34.28
CA PRO A 367 5.72 4.39 -34.94
C PRO A 367 7.02 4.37 -34.12
N ALA A 368 8.15 4.30 -34.80
CA ALA A 368 9.48 4.26 -34.19
C ALA A 368 10.16 5.63 -34.22
N GLY A 369 10.91 5.97 -33.18
CA GLY A 369 11.73 7.19 -33.12
C GLY A 369 11.54 8.01 -31.84
N LEU A 370 12.47 7.94 -30.89
CA LEU A 370 12.44 8.82 -29.72
C LEU A 370 12.68 10.28 -30.14
N GLY A 371 11.80 11.18 -29.68
CA GLY A 371 11.87 12.63 -29.95
C GLY A 371 11.37 13.07 -31.33
N ALA A 372 11.09 12.13 -32.22
CA ALA A 372 10.48 12.43 -33.53
C ALA A 372 8.97 12.74 -33.38
N PRO A 373 8.40 13.60 -34.26
CA PRO A 373 6.96 13.76 -34.34
C PRO A 373 6.32 12.54 -35.00
N HIS A 374 5.34 11.95 -34.32
CA HIS A 374 4.57 10.82 -34.79
C HIS A 374 3.14 11.24 -35.16
N GLN A 375 2.46 10.38 -35.90
CA GLN A 375 1.02 10.46 -36.16
C GLN A 375 0.44 9.05 -36.08
N SER A 376 -0.73 8.90 -35.48
CA SER A 376 -1.42 7.63 -35.40
C SER A 376 -2.94 7.82 -35.29
N GLU A 377 -3.70 6.95 -35.95
CA GLU A 377 -5.16 6.97 -35.92
C GLU A 377 -5.71 5.54 -35.82
N ALA A 378 -6.66 5.33 -34.91
CA ALA A 378 -7.37 4.06 -34.74
C ALA A 378 -8.53 3.90 -35.74
N LEU A 379 -9.06 5.03 -36.22
CA LEU A 379 -10.06 5.10 -37.28
C LEU A 379 -9.48 5.92 -38.43
N ALA A 380 -9.65 5.46 -39.67
CA ALA A 380 -9.19 6.18 -40.84
C ALA A 380 -9.79 7.60 -40.88
N ASP A 381 -8.95 8.58 -41.22
CA ASP A 381 -9.31 10.01 -41.30
C ASP A 381 -9.73 10.64 -39.95
N ALA A 382 -9.36 10.04 -38.81
CA ALA A 382 -9.60 10.64 -37.51
C ALA A 382 -8.66 11.82 -37.22
N LEU A 383 -7.47 11.85 -37.85
CA LEU A 383 -6.60 13.03 -37.82
C LEU A 383 -7.10 14.12 -38.80
N PRO A 384 -7.32 15.36 -38.35
CA PRO A 384 -7.56 16.46 -39.27
C PRO A 384 -6.32 16.75 -40.13
N ARG A 385 -6.52 16.85 -41.45
CA ARG A 385 -5.42 16.94 -42.42
C ARG A 385 -4.80 18.34 -42.58
N THR A 386 -5.56 19.40 -42.32
CA THR A 386 -5.15 20.79 -42.67
C THR A 386 -4.89 21.71 -41.49
N GLN A 387 -5.32 21.33 -40.27
CA GLN A 387 -5.22 22.17 -39.07
C GLN A 387 -5.37 21.33 -37.79
N ASN A 388 -4.83 21.78 -36.65
CA ASN A 388 -4.92 20.99 -35.41
C ASN A 388 -6.28 21.13 -34.69
N ALA A 389 -6.93 22.29 -34.79
CA ALA A 389 -8.18 22.59 -34.09
C ALA A 389 -9.30 22.96 -35.09
N PRO A 390 -9.90 21.97 -35.79
CA PRO A 390 -11.06 22.22 -36.64
C PRO A 390 -12.29 22.59 -35.80
N ARG A 391 -13.19 23.40 -36.37
CA ARG A 391 -14.47 23.76 -35.70
C ARG A 391 -15.32 22.53 -35.37
N ARG A 392 -15.28 21.50 -36.23
CA ARG A 392 -15.85 20.17 -35.99
C ARG A 392 -14.75 19.16 -36.25
N GLY A 393 -14.31 18.45 -35.21
CA GLY A 393 -13.36 17.35 -35.37
C GLY A 393 -13.95 16.21 -36.21
N PRO A 394 -13.12 15.45 -36.96
CA PRO A 394 -13.53 14.18 -37.53
C PRO A 394 -14.22 13.32 -36.46
N PHE A 395 -15.29 12.62 -36.85
CA PHE A 395 -16.12 11.80 -35.94
C PHE A 395 -16.72 12.56 -34.73
N GLY A 396 -16.69 13.89 -34.72
CA GLY A 396 -17.12 14.69 -33.57
C GLY A 396 -16.12 14.72 -32.40
N LEU A 397 -14.87 14.32 -32.65
CA LEU A 397 -13.82 14.27 -31.63
C LEU A 397 -13.41 15.67 -31.15
N TYR A 398 -13.02 15.75 -29.88
CA TYR A 398 -12.49 16.96 -29.26
C TYR A 398 -10.98 17.04 -29.50
N PRO A 399 -10.47 18.13 -30.11
CA PRO A 399 -9.04 18.38 -30.18
C PRO A 399 -8.53 18.87 -28.82
N GLU A 400 -7.53 18.20 -28.28
CA GLU A 400 -6.89 18.52 -27.01
C GLU A 400 -5.36 18.57 -27.18
N LEU A 401 -4.73 19.65 -26.73
CA LEU A 401 -3.27 19.81 -26.78
C LEU A 401 -2.69 19.60 -25.39
N LEU A 402 -1.80 18.62 -25.27
CA LEU A 402 -0.91 18.47 -24.12
C LEU A 402 0.48 19.01 -24.46
N ASN A 403 0.93 20.02 -23.72
CA ASN A 403 2.27 20.57 -23.83
C ASN A 403 3.15 20.03 -22.70
N GLY A 404 4.10 19.15 -23.06
CA GLY A 404 5.13 18.64 -22.18
C GLY A 404 6.21 19.66 -21.82
N THR A 405 6.23 20.82 -22.48
CA THR A 405 7.15 21.95 -22.22
C THR A 405 6.41 23.28 -22.38
N PRO A 406 6.91 24.40 -21.82
CA PRO A 406 6.42 25.73 -22.19
C PRO A 406 6.49 25.98 -23.70
N PHE A 407 5.65 26.87 -24.22
CA PHE A 407 5.50 27.08 -25.67
C PHE A 407 6.78 27.51 -26.40
N THR A 408 7.62 28.30 -25.75
CA THR A 408 8.75 29.00 -26.38
C THR A 408 10.12 28.35 -26.12
N VAL A 409 10.14 27.09 -25.68
CA VAL A 409 11.40 26.33 -25.64
C VAL A 409 11.97 26.16 -27.06
N ARG A 410 13.26 25.85 -27.16
CA ARG A 410 13.90 25.62 -28.47
C ARG A 410 13.16 24.53 -29.23
N SER A 411 13.04 24.64 -30.55
CA SER A 411 12.27 23.67 -31.34
C SER A 411 12.72 22.22 -31.16
N ALA A 412 14.03 22.00 -30.95
CA ALA A 412 14.59 20.67 -30.67
C ALA A 412 14.22 20.12 -29.28
N GLU A 413 13.82 20.99 -28.35
CA GLU A 413 13.42 20.64 -26.97
C GLU A 413 11.88 20.67 -26.81
N ASN A 414 11.16 21.19 -27.80
CA ASN A 414 9.71 21.32 -27.77
C ASN A 414 9.07 19.94 -27.70
N SER A 415 8.17 19.75 -26.73
CA SER A 415 7.47 18.49 -26.53
C SER A 415 5.98 18.75 -26.42
N ARG A 416 5.22 18.28 -27.41
CA ARG A 416 3.75 18.40 -27.44
C ARG A 416 3.07 17.22 -28.10
N VAL A 417 1.80 17.01 -27.78
CA VAL A 417 0.93 16.07 -28.48
C VAL A 417 -0.48 16.64 -28.60
N TRP A 418 -1.03 16.56 -29.81
CA TRP A 418 -2.44 16.77 -30.07
C TRP A 418 -3.16 15.43 -30.02
N MET A 419 -4.26 15.38 -29.29
CA MET A 419 -5.12 14.23 -29.10
C MET A 419 -6.51 14.57 -29.62
N TYR A 420 -7.13 13.65 -30.34
CA TYR A 420 -8.51 13.74 -30.80
C TYR A 420 -9.32 12.67 -30.08
N ARG A 421 -10.04 13.10 -29.04
CA ARG A 421 -10.64 12.23 -28.03
C ARG A 421 -12.16 12.35 -27.96
N ILE A 422 -12.81 11.33 -27.40
CA ILE A 422 -14.27 11.25 -27.31
C ILE A 422 -14.82 12.27 -26.29
N ARG A 423 -14.16 12.43 -25.13
CA ARG A 423 -14.52 13.39 -24.08
C ARG A 423 -13.27 14.13 -23.61
N PRO A 424 -13.35 15.44 -23.33
CA PRO A 424 -12.18 16.22 -22.92
C PRO A 424 -11.71 15.87 -21.51
N SER A 425 -10.40 15.94 -21.28
CA SER A 425 -9.74 15.54 -20.03
C SER A 425 -10.24 16.26 -18.79
N PHE A 426 -10.75 17.49 -18.89
CA PHE A 426 -11.21 18.27 -17.73
C PHE A 426 -12.54 17.76 -17.15
N SER A 427 -13.15 16.73 -17.75
CA SER A 427 -14.44 16.17 -17.34
C SER A 427 -14.30 15.17 -16.18
N HIS A 428 -13.72 15.61 -15.06
CA HIS A 428 -13.55 14.82 -13.84
C HIS A 428 -14.07 15.55 -12.60
N GLY A 429 -14.29 14.82 -11.50
CA GLY A 429 -14.63 15.39 -10.20
C GLY A 429 -13.49 16.18 -9.56
N GLU A 430 -13.71 16.73 -8.36
CA GLU A 430 -12.67 17.43 -7.62
C GLU A 430 -11.49 16.50 -7.29
N LEU A 431 -10.26 17.01 -7.41
CA LEU A 431 -9.04 16.31 -7.04
C LEU A 431 -8.81 16.43 -5.54
N LEU A 432 -9.02 15.34 -4.81
CA LEU A 432 -8.88 15.27 -3.37
C LEU A 432 -7.50 14.73 -2.97
N PRO A 433 -6.88 15.23 -1.89
CA PRO A 433 -5.61 14.70 -1.41
C PRO A 433 -5.66 13.18 -1.17
N LEU A 434 -4.61 12.50 -1.61
CA LEU A 434 -4.42 11.06 -1.46
C LEU A 434 -3.08 10.79 -0.75
N PRO A 435 -2.98 11.00 0.56
CA PRO A 435 -1.69 10.96 1.23
C PRO A 435 -1.16 9.52 1.29
N SER A 436 0.07 9.30 0.81
CA SER A 436 0.75 8.02 0.87
C SER A 436 1.96 8.08 1.81
N PRO A 437 2.15 7.08 2.68
CA PRO A 437 3.32 7.00 3.58
C PRO A 437 4.57 6.47 2.89
N ARG A 438 4.43 5.74 1.77
CA ARG A 438 5.53 5.03 1.08
C ARG A 438 5.94 5.71 -0.22
N PHE A 439 4.97 6.05 -1.06
CA PHE A 439 5.17 6.78 -2.31
C PHE A 439 5.10 8.30 -2.08
N GLY A 440 6.08 9.05 -2.58
CA GLY A 440 6.20 10.50 -2.41
C GLY A 440 6.73 10.92 -1.02
N ALA A 441 7.27 9.97 -0.24
CA ALA A 441 7.71 10.23 1.12
C ALA A 441 8.83 11.28 1.20
N PRO A 442 8.87 12.12 2.27
CA PRO A 442 9.94 13.09 2.46
C PRO A 442 11.33 12.45 2.50
N LEU A 443 12.31 13.17 1.95
CA LEU A 443 13.71 12.76 1.99
C LEU A 443 14.35 13.16 3.31
N LEU A 444 15.19 12.28 3.85
CA LEU A 444 16.02 12.53 5.02
C LEU A 444 17.34 13.21 4.63
N ASP A 445 18.26 13.36 5.59
CA ASP A 445 19.61 13.80 5.29
C ASP A 445 20.39 12.76 4.46
N ALA A 446 21.37 13.23 3.68
CA ALA A 446 22.25 12.34 2.94
C ALA A 446 23.11 11.49 3.89
N SER A 447 23.28 10.22 3.56
CA SER A 447 24.16 9.29 4.29
C SER A 447 25.41 9.04 3.45
N PRO A 448 26.62 9.07 4.03
CA PRO A 448 27.85 8.72 3.30
C PRO A 448 28.04 7.20 3.18
N ASN A 449 27.23 6.40 3.88
CA ASN A 449 27.39 4.95 3.91
C ASN A 449 26.82 4.31 2.65
N ARG A 450 27.52 3.29 2.15
CA ARG A 450 26.96 2.39 1.13
C ARG A 450 25.82 1.58 1.72
N GLU A 451 24.76 1.43 0.96
CA GLU A 451 23.54 0.75 1.40
C GLU A 451 23.07 -0.22 0.32
N ARG A 452 22.40 -1.29 0.74
CA ARG A 452 21.79 -2.29 -0.14
C ARG A 452 20.40 -2.63 0.36
N TRP A 453 19.49 -2.87 -0.57
CA TRP A 453 18.17 -3.41 -0.34
C TRP A 453 17.99 -4.71 -1.14
N CYS A 454 17.51 -5.74 -0.46
CA CYS A 454 17.01 -6.97 -1.06
C CYS A 454 15.78 -6.68 -1.95
N PRO A 455 15.38 -7.62 -2.83
CA PRO A 455 14.19 -7.45 -3.66
C PRO A 455 12.95 -7.17 -2.83
N LEU A 456 12.14 -6.20 -3.27
CA LEU A 456 10.86 -5.90 -2.62
C LEU A 456 9.93 -7.13 -2.71
N PRO A 457 9.31 -7.59 -1.60
CA PRO A 457 8.45 -8.76 -1.63
C PRO A 457 7.18 -8.48 -2.45
N ILE A 458 6.80 -9.46 -3.28
CA ILE A 458 5.55 -9.40 -4.03
C ILE A 458 4.38 -9.61 -3.05
N PRO A 459 3.33 -8.77 -3.08
CA PRO A 459 2.16 -8.94 -2.24
C PRO A 459 1.51 -10.32 -2.43
N VAL A 460 1.09 -10.94 -1.32
CA VAL A 460 0.52 -12.30 -1.33
C VAL A 460 -1.01 -12.22 -1.25
N PRO A 461 -1.75 -13.01 -2.04
CA PRO A 461 -3.20 -13.12 -1.93
C PRO A 461 -3.66 -13.45 -0.49
N PRO A 462 -4.86 -12.99 -0.07
CA PRO A 462 -5.88 -12.35 -0.89
C PRO A 462 -5.75 -10.81 -0.99
N GLN A 463 -4.61 -10.24 -0.58
CA GLN A 463 -4.34 -8.83 -0.78
C GLN A 463 -4.16 -8.53 -2.27
N GLU A 464 -4.88 -7.53 -2.79
CA GLU A 464 -4.75 -7.04 -4.16
C GLU A 464 -4.04 -5.68 -4.15
N VAL A 465 -2.86 -5.61 -4.78
CA VAL A 465 -2.01 -4.42 -4.84
C VAL A 465 -1.69 -4.14 -6.31
N ASP A 466 -2.23 -3.03 -6.82
CA ASP A 466 -1.92 -2.56 -8.18
C ASP A 466 -0.57 -1.83 -8.24
N PHE A 467 -0.15 -1.44 -9.44
CA PHE A 467 1.13 -0.76 -9.67
C PHE A 467 1.29 0.51 -8.81
N VAL A 468 0.24 1.33 -8.65
CA VAL A 468 0.33 2.58 -7.89
C VAL A 468 0.38 2.30 -6.39
N ASP A 469 -0.45 1.37 -5.92
CA ASP A 469 -0.47 0.96 -4.50
C ASP A 469 0.85 0.28 -4.08
N GLY A 470 1.50 -0.40 -5.02
CA GLY A 470 2.79 -1.09 -4.85
C GLY A 470 4.02 -0.19 -4.91
N LEU A 471 3.88 1.10 -5.25
CA LEU A 471 5.00 2.04 -5.32
C LEU A 471 5.54 2.41 -3.93
N VAL A 472 6.86 2.47 -3.85
CA VAL A 472 7.59 2.88 -2.65
C VAL A 472 8.77 3.75 -3.04
N THR A 473 8.90 4.94 -2.47
CA THR A 473 10.03 5.84 -2.73
C THR A 473 11.24 5.42 -1.91
N LEU A 474 12.30 4.99 -2.60
CA LEU A 474 13.60 4.66 -1.98
C LEU A 474 14.33 5.94 -1.55
N GLY A 475 14.35 6.94 -2.42
CA GLY A 475 15.07 8.19 -2.18
C GLY A 475 15.19 9.05 -3.43
N GLY A 476 16.07 10.04 -3.37
CA GLY A 476 16.41 10.90 -4.51
C GLY A 476 16.98 12.25 -4.10
N ALA A 477 16.84 13.25 -4.96
CA ALA A 477 17.29 14.62 -4.72
C ALA A 477 16.35 15.66 -5.32
N GLY A 478 16.41 16.90 -4.84
CA GLY A 478 15.53 17.99 -5.29
C GLY A 478 14.09 17.91 -4.78
N ASP A 479 13.31 18.91 -5.18
CA ASP A 479 11.90 19.11 -4.83
C ASP A 479 11.14 19.58 -6.08
N PRO A 480 10.11 18.84 -6.52
CA PRO A 480 9.38 19.12 -7.75
C PRO A 480 8.68 20.49 -7.77
N THR A 481 8.50 21.13 -6.60
CA THR A 481 7.90 22.46 -6.50
C THR A 481 8.90 23.61 -6.62
N SER A 482 10.20 23.34 -6.43
CA SER A 482 11.21 24.39 -6.28
C SER A 482 12.47 24.23 -7.15
N GLY A 483 12.73 23.06 -7.74
CA GLY A 483 13.89 22.88 -8.60
C GLY A 483 13.97 21.53 -9.32
N PRO A 484 14.97 21.36 -10.19
CA PRO A 484 15.23 20.08 -10.84
C PRO A 484 15.64 19.01 -9.84
N GLY A 485 15.35 17.75 -10.17
CA GLY A 485 15.73 16.63 -9.33
C GLY A 485 15.14 15.31 -9.81
N TYR A 486 15.29 14.30 -8.97
CA TYR A 486 14.81 12.96 -9.26
C TYR A 486 14.32 12.24 -8.00
N ARG A 487 13.54 11.20 -8.23
CA ARG A 487 13.19 10.18 -7.25
C ARG A 487 13.41 8.81 -7.86
N VAL A 488 13.88 7.89 -7.03
CA VAL A 488 13.94 6.46 -7.34
C VAL A 488 12.88 5.77 -6.51
N HIS A 489 11.99 5.06 -7.18
CA HIS A 489 10.93 4.27 -6.58
C HIS A 489 11.14 2.79 -6.90
N LEU A 490 10.72 1.93 -5.99
CA LEU A 490 10.53 0.50 -6.19
C LEU A 490 9.05 0.24 -6.39
N TYR A 491 8.68 -0.80 -7.13
CA TYR A 491 7.30 -1.29 -7.13
C TYR A 491 7.25 -2.81 -7.00
N ALA A 492 6.23 -3.30 -6.29
CA ALA A 492 5.85 -4.71 -6.26
C ALA A 492 4.31 -4.82 -6.19
N SER A 493 3.73 -5.61 -7.09
CA SER A 493 2.29 -5.62 -7.37
C SER A 493 1.82 -7.00 -7.81
N ASN A 494 0.54 -7.30 -7.58
CA ASN A 494 -0.12 -8.56 -7.93
C ASN A 494 -1.53 -8.38 -8.52
N ALA A 495 -1.93 -7.14 -8.82
CA ALA A 495 -3.24 -6.81 -9.40
C ALA A 495 -3.12 -5.78 -10.53
N ASP A 496 -4.05 -5.85 -11.47
CA ASP A 496 -4.18 -4.87 -12.55
C ASP A 496 -4.71 -3.52 -12.03
N MET A 497 -4.30 -2.41 -12.66
CA MET A 497 -4.93 -1.11 -12.48
C MET A 497 -6.31 -1.05 -13.18
N SER A 498 -7.27 -1.82 -12.66
CA SER A 498 -8.64 -1.88 -13.19
C SER A 498 -9.41 -0.59 -12.92
N ASP A 499 -10.04 -0.02 -13.95
CA ASP A 499 -10.81 1.24 -13.91
C ASP A 499 -10.10 2.37 -13.16
N CYS A 500 -8.77 2.42 -13.30
CA CYS A 500 -7.89 3.38 -12.67
C CYS A 500 -6.82 3.84 -13.67
N ALA A 501 -6.42 5.11 -13.61
CA ALA A 501 -5.24 5.61 -14.31
C ALA A 501 -4.40 6.47 -13.38
N PHE A 502 -3.08 6.45 -13.62
CA PHE A 502 -2.11 7.30 -12.97
C PHE A 502 -1.56 8.33 -13.95
N SER A 503 -1.29 9.54 -13.47
CA SER A 503 -0.58 10.58 -14.21
C SER A 503 0.38 11.30 -13.28
N ASN A 504 1.60 11.57 -13.75
CA ASN A 504 2.58 12.34 -12.99
C ASN A 504 2.80 13.72 -13.62
N ALA A 505 2.32 14.79 -12.99
CA ALA A 505 2.51 16.16 -13.48
C ALA A 505 3.92 16.71 -13.22
N ASP A 506 4.69 16.11 -12.31
CA ASP A 506 5.99 16.61 -11.87
C ASP A 506 7.10 16.36 -12.90
N GLY A 507 7.10 15.18 -13.52
CA GLY A 507 8.25 14.70 -14.28
C GLY A 507 7.99 13.52 -15.21
N ASP A 508 9.01 13.21 -16.01
CA ASP A 508 9.04 12.00 -16.82
C ASP A 508 9.29 10.78 -15.92
N LEU A 509 8.62 9.68 -16.22
CA LEU A 509 8.84 8.39 -15.57
C LEU A 509 9.59 7.45 -16.52
N LEU A 510 10.63 6.79 -16.02
CA LEU A 510 11.26 5.64 -16.64
C LEU A 510 10.98 4.41 -15.76
N ILE A 511 10.21 3.46 -16.28
CA ILE A 511 9.85 2.22 -15.57
C ILE A 511 10.70 1.07 -16.12
N VAL A 512 11.32 0.31 -15.21
CA VAL A 512 12.23 -0.79 -15.50
C VAL A 512 11.69 -2.08 -14.86
N PRO A 513 11.03 -2.97 -15.63
CA PRO A 513 10.57 -4.25 -15.12
C PRO A 513 11.71 -5.21 -14.82
N GLN A 514 11.61 -5.90 -13.69
CA GLN A 514 12.54 -6.94 -13.26
C GLN A 514 11.89 -8.32 -13.25
N GLU A 515 10.67 -8.41 -12.71
CA GLU A 515 9.85 -9.62 -12.70
C GLU A 515 8.44 -9.26 -13.18
N GLY A 516 7.87 -10.11 -14.05
CA GLY A 516 6.57 -9.87 -14.67
C GLY A 516 6.60 -8.87 -15.82
N THR A 517 5.89 -9.20 -16.89
CA THR A 517 5.66 -8.32 -18.04
C THR A 517 4.62 -7.27 -17.68
N LEU A 518 4.82 -6.03 -18.11
CA LEU A 518 3.84 -4.95 -17.96
C LEU A 518 3.10 -4.72 -19.28
N GLU A 519 1.77 -4.71 -19.24
CA GLU A 519 0.93 -4.21 -20.32
C GLU A 519 0.41 -2.82 -19.97
N CYS A 520 1.03 -1.80 -20.57
CA CYS A 520 0.80 -0.40 -20.28
C CYS A 520 -0.26 0.17 -21.24
N ARG A 521 -1.43 0.50 -20.69
CA ARG A 521 -2.45 1.29 -21.38
C ARG A 521 -2.17 2.77 -21.15
N THR A 522 -1.92 3.53 -22.20
CA THR A 522 -1.75 4.99 -22.14
C THR A 522 -2.89 5.69 -22.86
N GLU A 523 -3.01 7.01 -22.70
CA GLU A 523 -3.89 7.81 -23.55
C GLU A 523 -3.60 7.61 -25.04
N LEU A 524 -2.34 7.38 -25.43
CA LEU A 524 -1.94 7.28 -26.83
C LEU A 524 -1.98 5.86 -27.40
N GLY A 525 -2.32 4.86 -26.57
CA GLY A 525 -2.42 3.45 -26.96
C GLY A 525 -1.65 2.50 -26.04
N TRP A 526 -1.41 1.28 -26.51
CA TRP A 526 -0.83 0.18 -25.73
C TRP A 526 0.67 0.00 -25.97
N LEU A 527 1.42 -0.29 -24.90
CA LEU A 527 2.80 -0.77 -24.94
C LEU A 527 2.95 -2.03 -24.07
N ARG A 528 3.76 -2.99 -24.51
CA ARG A 528 4.11 -4.20 -23.73
C ARG A 528 5.59 -4.14 -23.39
N VAL A 529 5.92 -4.30 -22.12
CA VAL A 529 7.27 -4.06 -21.59
C VAL A 529 7.65 -5.20 -20.66
N ALA A 530 8.43 -6.14 -21.18
CA ALA A 530 8.94 -7.28 -20.44
C ALA A 530 10.24 -6.93 -19.69
N PRO A 531 10.66 -7.71 -18.68
CA PRO A 531 11.98 -7.57 -18.10
C PRO A 531 13.08 -7.55 -19.17
N GLY A 532 13.98 -6.58 -19.10
CA GLY A 532 14.98 -6.32 -20.16
C GLY A 532 14.56 -5.27 -21.19
N SER A 533 13.36 -4.71 -21.04
CA SER A 533 12.95 -3.49 -21.73
C SER A 533 12.72 -2.36 -20.72
N VAL A 534 12.58 -1.13 -21.20
CA VAL A 534 12.18 0.02 -20.39
C VAL A 534 10.98 0.74 -21.00
N LEU A 535 10.18 1.38 -20.14
CA LEU A 535 9.05 2.22 -20.52
C LEU A 535 9.35 3.67 -20.14
N ILE A 536 9.20 4.60 -21.06
CA ILE A 536 9.24 6.04 -20.80
C ILE A 536 7.81 6.56 -20.86
N VAL A 537 7.31 7.16 -19.78
CA VAL A 537 6.05 7.88 -19.76
C VAL A 537 6.33 9.36 -19.51
N PRO A 538 6.16 10.22 -20.53
CA PRO A 538 6.28 11.66 -20.36
C PRO A 538 5.30 12.21 -19.31
N ARG A 539 5.70 13.29 -18.64
CA ARG A 539 4.86 13.95 -17.63
C ARG A 539 3.44 14.24 -18.12
N ALA A 540 2.48 14.14 -17.22
CA ALA A 540 1.05 14.42 -17.36
C ALA A 540 0.23 13.45 -18.25
N LEU A 541 0.86 12.56 -19.03
CA LEU A 541 0.14 11.49 -19.72
C LEU A 541 -0.46 10.50 -18.73
N LYS A 542 -1.73 10.15 -18.91
CA LYS A 542 -2.40 9.14 -18.09
C LYS A 542 -2.07 7.74 -18.61
N PHE A 543 -1.81 6.82 -17.68
CA PHE A 543 -1.58 5.42 -18.00
C PHE A 543 -2.09 4.47 -16.91
N ALA A 544 -2.25 3.20 -17.27
CA ALA A 544 -2.60 2.10 -16.37
C ALA A 544 -1.75 0.87 -16.71
N ILE A 545 -1.41 0.08 -15.70
CA ILE A 545 -0.55 -1.10 -15.82
C ILE A 545 -1.35 -2.36 -15.56
N GLY A 546 -1.25 -3.30 -16.50
CA GLY A 546 -1.77 -4.67 -16.41
C GLY A 546 -0.63 -5.67 -16.23
N LEU A 547 -0.91 -6.75 -15.51
CA LEU A 547 0.03 -7.79 -15.12
C LEU A 547 -0.42 -9.13 -15.73
N PRO A 548 -0.11 -9.41 -17.01
CA PRO A 548 -0.44 -10.68 -17.66
C PRO A 548 0.11 -11.91 -16.92
N ASP A 549 1.26 -11.77 -16.26
CA ASP A 549 1.91 -12.83 -15.48
C ASP A 549 1.39 -12.92 -14.03
N GLY A 550 0.40 -12.10 -13.66
CA GLY A 550 -0.20 -12.03 -12.32
C GLY A 550 0.64 -11.27 -11.28
N VAL A 551 1.89 -10.93 -11.60
CA VAL A 551 2.79 -10.18 -10.71
C VAL A 551 3.59 -9.16 -11.51
N GLY A 552 4.09 -8.13 -10.82
CA GLY A 552 5.02 -7.16 -11.38
C GLY A 552 5.94 -6.59 -10.30
N ARG A 553 7.25 -6.59 -10.54
CA ARG A 553 8.26 -5.96 -9.68
C ARG A 553 9.33 -5.26 -10.52
N GLY A 554 9.82 -4.12 -10.03
CA GLY A 554 10.90 -3.39 -10.68
C GLY A 554 11.13 -2.01 -10.07
N TRP A 555 11.63 -1.10 -10.90
CA TRP A 555 12.02 0.25 -10.50
C TRP A 555 11.32 1.32 -11.34
N VAL A 556 11.19 2.51 -10.76
CA VAL A 556 10.79 3.72 -11.47
C VAL A 556 11.78 4.84 -11.15
N LEU A 557 12.40 5.40 -12.19
CA LEU A 557 13.11 6.67 -12.10
C LEU A 557 12.15 7.78 -12.51
N GLU A 558 11.90 8.71 -11.60
CA GLU A 558 11.17 9.94 -11.86
C GLU A 558 12.16 11.09 -12.00
N VAL A 559 12.08 11.84 -13.10
CA VAL A 559 12.93 13.03 -13.35
C VAL A 559 12.03 14.25 -13.53
N PHE A 560 12.23 15.27 -12.69
CA PHE A 560 11.48 16.53 -12.74
C PHE A 560 12.38 17.73 -12.98
N GLY A 561 11.80 18.78 -13.56
CA GLY A 561 12.50 19.98 -14.00
C GLY A 561 13.25 19.84 -15.34
N ARG A 562 13.61 18.62 -15.77
CA ARG A 562 14.19 18.31 -17.08
C ARG A 562 13.53 17.06 -17.68
N ARG A 563 13.91 16.70 -18.92
CA ARG A 563 13.34 15.58 -19.68
C ARG A 563 14.41 14.54 -19.95
N LEU A 564 14.01 13.27 -20.05
CA LEU A 564 14.89 12.21 -20.52
C LEU A 564 15.10 12.33 -22.03
N ARG A 565 16.35 12.20 -22.48
CA ARG A 565 16.74 12.23 -23.90
C ARG A 565 17.93 11.31 -24.17
N LEU A 566 18.25 11.08 -25.43
CA LEU A 566 19.49 10.38 -25.81
C LEU A 566 20.72 11.19 -25.38
N PRO A 567 21.83 10.53 -24.99
CA PRO A 567 23.07 11.23 -24.67
C PRO A 567 23.73 11.81 -25.93
N GLU A 568 24.53 12.85 -25.73
CA GLU A 568 25.47 13.29 -26.76
C GLU A 568 26.50 12.19 -27.00
N ARG A 569 26.77 11.87 -28.26
CA ARG A 569 27.63 10.72 -28.63
C ARG A 569 29.12 11.08 -28.70
N GLY A 570 29.47 12.37 -28.78
CA GLY A 570 30.86 12.80 -28.86
C GLY A 570 31.64 12.05 -29.96
N PRO A 571 32.85 11.52 -29.67
CA PRO A 571 33.66 10.78 -30.63
C PRO A 571 33.03 9.50 -31.21
N ILE A 572 31.98 8.94 -30.58
CA ILE A 572 31.24 7.80 -31.12
C ILE A 572 30.57 8.20 -32.46
N GLY A 573 30.23 9.48 -32.63
CA GLY A 573 29.72 10.03 -33.87
C GLY A 573 28.20 9.90 -34.00
N SER A 574 27.72 9.52 -35.18
CA SER A 574 26.29 9.57 -35.53
C SER A 574 25.51 8.29 -35.25
N ASN A 575 26.16 7.20 -34.82
CA ASN A 575 25.53 5.90 -34.57
C ASN A 575 26.19 5.21 -33.38
N GLY A 576 25.45 4.38 -32.65
CA GLY A 576 25.93 3.72 -31.44
C GLY A 576 25.08 4.00 -30.21
N LEU A 577 25.32 3.25 -29.14
CA LEU A 577 24.53 3.28 -27.91
C LEU A 577 23.07 2.90 -28.20
N ALA A 578 22.12 3.58 -27.57
CA ALA A 578 20.72 3.48 -27.92
C ALA A 578 20.44 4.28 -29.22
N ASP A 579 19.87 3.60 -30.21
CA ASP A 579 19.42 4.24 -31.45
C ASP A 579 17.95 4.68 -31.31
N ALA A 580 17.65 5.92 -31.71
CA ALA A 580 16.31 6.49 -31.64
C ALA A 580 15.26 5.61 -32.34
N ARG A 581 15.64 4.91 -33.42
CA ARG A 581 14.74 4.07 -34.22
C ARG A 581 14.23 2.82 -33.50
N HIS A 582 14.83 2.46 -32.37
CA HIS A 582 14.42 1.29 -31.58
C HIS A 582 13.46 1.66 -30.45
N PHE A 583 13.16 2.95 -30.25
CA PHE A 583 12.14 3.40 -29.31
C PHE A 583 10.79 3.43 -30.01
N ILE A 584 9.86 2.60 -29.53
CA ILE A 584 8.55 2.40 -30.16
C ILE A 584 7.49 3.16 -29.36
N ALA A 585 6.81 4.10 -30.01
CA ALA A 585 5.60 4.75 -29.48
C ALA A 585 4.36 3.90 -29.81
N PRO A 586 3.24 4.01 -29.06
CA PRO A 586 2.07 3.17 -29.29
C PRO A 586 1.30 3.56 -30.55
N ALA A 587 0.70 2.62 -31.27
CA ALA A 587 -0.40 2.97 -32.18
C ALA A 587 -1.62 3.45 -31.39
N ALA A 588 -2.34 4.44 -31.94
CA ALA A 588 -3.57 4.97 -31.37
C ALA A 588 -4.57 3.84 -31.12
N SER A 589 -5.15 3.85 -29.93
CA SER A 589 -6.14 2.86 -29.51
C SER A 589 -7.03 3.50 -28.47
N TYR A 590 -8.34 3.33 -28.58
CA TYR A 590 -9.32 3.97 -27.70
C TYR A 590 -10.30 2.94 -27.11
N GLU A 591 -10.93 3.33 -26.01
CA GLU A 591 -12.14 2.69 -25.49
C GLU A 591 -13.18 3.75 -25.15
N ASP A 592 -14.45 3.49 -25.45
CA ASP A 592 -15.58 4.32 -25.03
C ASP A 592 -16.33 3.61 -23.92
N ARG A 593 -15.75 3.60 -22.72
CA ARG A 593 -16.30 2.90 -21.56
C ARG A 593 -16.77 3.87 -20.50
N THR A 594 -17.89 3.52 -19.88
CA THR A 594 -18.46 4.18 -18.70
C THR A 594 -18.62 3.16 -17.58
N PRO A 595 -17.58 2.91 -16.77
CA PRO A 595 -17.67 1.95 -15.67
C PRO A 595 -18.78 2.34 -14.69
N PRO A 596 -19.64 1.41 -14.23
CA PRO A 596 -20.75 1.73 -13.33
C PRO A 596 -20.31 2.38 -12.00
N ALA A 597 -19.12 2.02 -11.50
CA ALA A 597 -18.52 2.59 -10.29
C ALA A 597 -17.76 3.91 -10.54
N GLY A 598 -17.73 4.39 -11.79
CA GLY A 598 -16.83 5.44 -12.22
C GLY A 598 -15.40 4.92 -12.45
N PHE A 599 -14.57 5.80 -13.00
CA PHE A 599 -13.17 5.57 -13.30
C PHE A 599 -12.30 6.45 -12.39
N ARG A 600 -11.34 5.84 -11.70
CA ARG A 600 -10.45 6.54 -10.76
C ARG A 600 -9.27 7.17 -11.50
N LEU A 601 -8.99 8.42 -11.22
CA LEU A 601 -7.78 9.11 -11.64
C LEU A 601 -6.91 9.37 -10.42
N VAL A 602 -5.67 8.91 -10.44
CA VAL A 602 -4.64 9.30 -9.48
C VAL A 602 -3.65 10.22 -10.18
N THR A 603 -3.42 11.41 -9.63
CA THR A 603 -2.49 12.39 -10.20
C THR A 603 -1.46 12.80 -9.16
N GLN A 604 -0.19 12.76 -9.53
CA GLN A 604 0.88 13.34 -8.72
C GLN A 604 1.12 14.80 -9.15
N LEU A 605 1.19 15.70 -8.18
CA LEU A 605 1.55 17.10 -8.36
C LEU A 605 2.27 17.64 -7.12
N GLY A 606 3.43 18.26 -7.31
CA GLY A 606 4.26 18.79 -6.23
C GLY A 606 4.72 17.71 -5.25
N GLY A 607 4.97 16.49 -5.73
CA GLY A 607 5.34 15.34 -4.91
C GLY A 607 4.20 14.79 -4.05
N ARG A 608 2.97 15.25 -4.25
CA ARG A 608 1.76 14.80 -3.54
C ARG A 608 0.81 14.11 -4.50
N LEU A 609 0.07 13.13 -4.00
CA LEU A 609 -0.94 12.45 -4.79
C LEU A 609 -2.32 13.04 -4.52
N PHE A 610 -3.13 13.02 -5.56
CA PHE A 610 -4.52 13.41 -5.57
C PHE A 610 -5.33 12.34 -6.28
N THR A 611 -6.59 12.18 -5.87
CA THR A 611 -7.53 11.27 -6.51
C THR A 611 -8.79 12.01 -6.94
N ALA A 612 -9.33 11.64 -8.09
CA ALA A 612 -10.65 12.06 -8.55
C ALA A 612 -11.38 10.88 -9.18
N THR A 613 -12.70 10.97 -9.27
CA THR A 613 -13.52 10.02 -10.03
C THR A 613 -14.12 10.74 -11.24
N GLN A 614 -14.18 10.05 -12.37
CA GLN A 614 -14.88 10.48 -13.58
C GLN A 614 -15.81 9.38 -14.11
N ALA A 615 -16.79 9.73 -14.92
CA ALA A 615 -17.82 8.77 -15.37
C ALA A 615 -17.37 7.82 -16.49
N HIS A 616 -16.20 8.03 -17.08
CA HIS A 616 -15.74 7.34 -18.29
C HIS A 616 -14.24 7.02 -18.23
N SER A 617 -13.77 6.12 -19.09
CA SER A 617 -12.32 5.88 -19.24
C SER A 617 -11.62 7.08 -19.86
N PRO A 618 -10.43 7.49 -19.37
CA PRO A 618 -9.60 8.52 -19.99
C PRO A 618 -8.86 8.01 -21.24
N PHE A 619 -8.91 6.70 -21.52
CA PHE A 619 -8.22 6.09 -22.64
C PHE A 619 -9.07 6.12 -23.92
N ASP A 620 -9.61 7.30 -24.24
CA ASP A 620 -10.60 7.55 -25.28
C ASP A 620 -10.06 8.41 -26.43
N VAL A 621 -8.75 8.40 -26.64
CA VAL A 621 -8.07 9.09 -27.75
C VAL A 621 -8.10 8.20 -29.00
N VAL A 622 -8.86 8.62 -29.99
CA VAL A 622 -9.03 7.88 -31.26
C VAL A 622 -7.86 8.12 -32.20
N ALA A 623 -7.27 9.31 -32.17
CA ALA A 623 -6.11 9.66 -32.97
C ALA A 623 -5.24 10.70 -32.28
N TRP A 624 -3.94 10.73 -32.60
CA TRP A 624 -3.01 11.68 -32.03
C TRP A 624 -1.84 11.99 -32.97
N HIS A 625 -1.22 13.16 -32.81
CA HIS A 625 0.05 13.49 -33.46
C HIS A 625 0.92 14.43 -32.62
N GLY A 626 2.24 14.25 -32.68
CA GLY A 626 3.20 15.01 -31.89
C GLY A 626 4.39 14.17 -31.43
N ASN A 627 5.25 14.74 -30.60
CA ASN A 627 6.47 14.10 -30.09
C ASN A 627 6.47 13.92 -28.56
N HIS A 628 5.39 14.31 -27.88
CA HIS A 628 5.16 14.01 -26.47
C HIS A 628 4.41 12.68 -26.34
N ALA A 629 5.14 11.58 -26.53
CA ALA A 629 4.58 10.23 -26.55
C ALA A 629 5.33 9.29 -25.59
N PRO A 630 4.65 8.28 -25.02
CA PRO A 630 5.32 7.23 -24.28
C PRO A 630 6.07 6.31 -25.25
N HIS A 631 7.16 5.71 -24.80
CA HIS A 631 7.99 4.82 -25.62
C HIS A 631 8.40 3.57 -24.85
N ALA A 632 8.42 2.43 -25.53
CA ALA A 632 9.11 1.23 -25.07
C ALA A 632 10.45 1.07 -25.79
N TYR A 633 11.46 0.56 -25.10
CA TYR A 633 12.77 0.25 -25.68
C TYR A 633 13.30 -1.08 -25.14
N ASP A 634 13.68 -1.98 -26.05
CA ASP A 634 14.32 -3.26 -25.73
C ASP A 634 15.83 -3.05 -25.55
N LEU A 635 16.34 -3.32 -24.33
CA LEU A 635 17.74 -3.11 -24.00
C LEU A 635 18.68 -4.07 -24.73
N SER A 636 18.18 -5.17 -25.29
CA SER A 636 18.98 -6.07 -26.14
C SER A 636 19.43 -5.41 -27.45
N LEU A 637 18.73 -4.34 -27.87
CA LEU A 637 19.06 -3.57 -29.07
C LEU A 637 20.13 -2.49 -28.81
N PHE A 638 20.63 -2.38 -27.58
CA PHE A 638 21.67 -1.42 -27.23
C PHE A 638 23.00 -1.78 -27.89
N ASN A 639 23.54 -0.86 -28.70
CA ASN A 639 24.84 -1.03 -29.33
C ASN A 639 25.95 -0.61 -28.36
N ALA A 640 26.31 -1.54 -27.47
CA ALA A 640 27.31 -1.32 -26.44
C ALA A 640 28.68 -0.98 -27.02
N MET A 641 29.28 0.08 -26.48
CA MET A 641 30.63 0.52 -26.79
C MET A 641 31.58 0.11 -25.65
N GLY A 642 32.86 -0.07 -25.97
CA GLY A 642 33.87 -0.47 -24.98
C GLY A 642 35.28 -0.38 -25.54
N SER A 643 36.27 -0.72 -24.72
CA SER A 643 37.66 -0.79 -25.18
C SER A 643 37.88 -2.06 -26.01
N VAL A 644 38.59 -1.89 -27.12
CA VAL A 644 39.02 -2.97 -28.02
C VAL A 644 40.54 -3.18 -27.96
N SER A 645 41.19 -2.62 -26.93
CA SER A 645 42.64 -2.72 -26.73
C SER A 645 42.97 -3.04 -25.27
N PHE A 646 43.00 -2.04 -24.41
CA PHE A 646 43.37 -2.14 -22.99
C PHE A 646 42.55 -1.15 -22.16
N ASP A 647 42.64 -1.25 -20.85
CA ASP A 647 41.91 -0.50 -19.83
C ASP A 647 40.39 -0.69 -19.83
N HIS A 648 39.81 -0.50 -18.64
CA HIS A 648 38.36 -0.52 -18.44
C HIS A 648 37.80 0.89 -18.66
N PRO A 649 36.95 1.12 -19.68
CA PRO A 649 36.36 2.44 -19.93
C PRO A 649 35.43 2.91 -18.82
N ASP A 650 35.30 4.22 -18.68
CA ASP A 650 34.29 4.82 -17.79
C ASP A 650 32.87 4.35 -18.15
N PRO A 651 32.00 4.08 -17.16
CA PRO A 651 30.68 3.50 -17.40
C PRO A 651 29.73 4.42 -18.16
N SER A 652 30.02 5.72 -18.26
CA SER A 652 29.25 6.68 -19.06
C SER A 652 29.18 6.31 -20.54
N ILE A 653 30.14 5.51 -21.05
CA ILE A 653 30.12 4.95 -22.40
C ILE A 653 28.94 4.00 -22.64
N LEU A 654 28.22 3.60 -21.60
CA LEU A 654 27.06 2.71 -21.64
C LEU A 654 25.73 3.43 -21.33
N THR A 655 25.69 4.75 -21.48
CA THR A 655 24.48 5.56 -21.26
C THR A 655 23.41 5.31 -22.34
N VAL A 656 22.18 5.01 -21.90
CA VAL A 656 20.98 4.84 -22.74
C VAL A 656 20.20 6.15 -22.85
N LEU A 657 19.94 6.79 -21.71
CA LEU A 657 19.23 8.06 -21.60
C LEU A 657 19.91 8.95 -20.58
N THR A 658 19.77 10.26 -20.75
CA THR A 658 20.27 11.28 -19.82
C THR A 658 19.22 12.36 -19.59
N ALA A 659 19.24 12.97 -18.41
CA ALA A 659 18.52 14.19 -18.08
C ALA A 659 19.52 15.27 -17.62
N PRO A 660 19.99 16.15 -18.51
CA PRO A 660 21.08 17.08 -18.22
C PRO A 660 20.65 18.23 -17.30
N LEU A 661 21.58 18.70 -16.45
CA LEU A 661 21.49 19.97 -15.75
C LEU A 661 21.95 21.14 -16.65
N ASP A 662 21.80 22.38 -16.17
CA ASP A 662 22.21 23.59 -16.92
C ASP A 662 23.73 23.74 -17.01
N ASP A 663 24.47 23.21 -16.03
CA ASP A 663 25.91 23.13 -16.09
C ASP A 663 26.36 21.98 -16.99
N HIS A 664 27.08 22.35 -18.05
CA HIS A 664 27.58 21.40 -19.06
C HIS A 664 28.32 20.22 -18.41
N GLY A 665 27.88 19.00 -18.73
CA GLY A 665 28.52 17.76 -18.30
C GLY A 665 27.98 17.17 -16.99
N ARG A 666 26.99 17.79 -16.34
CA ARG A 666 26.30 17.21 -15.18
C ARG A 666 24.86 16.81 -15.54
N ALA A 667 24.40 15.71 -14.97
CA ALA A 667 23.04 15.20 -15.16
C ALA A 667 22.29 15.07 -13.84
N ILE A 668 20.98 15.32 -13.90
CA ILE A 668 20.04 14.91 -12.85
C ILE A 668 20.10 13.39 -12.72
N ALA A 669 20.06 12.70 -13.85
CA ALA A 669 20.18 11.25 -13.92
C ALA A 669 20.73 10.83 -15.29
N ASP A 670 21.75 9.98 -15.29
CA ASP A 670 22.16 9.16 -16.42
C ASP A 670 21.67 7.72 -16.19
N VAL A 671 21.06 7.15 -17.21
CA VAL A 671 20.53 5.78 -17.22
C VAL A 671 21.52 4.91 -17.96
N VAL A 672 22.32 4.17 -17.22
CA VAL A 672 23.42 3.35 -17.72
C VAL A 672 23.03 1.88 -17.68
N VAL A 673 23.43 1.11 -18.70
CA VAL A 673 23.19 -0.35 -18.77
C VAL A 673 24.50 -1.12 -18.77
N PHE A 674 24.52 -2.29 -18.14
CA PHE A 674 25.61 -3.24 -18.26
C PHE A 674 25.09 -4.54 -18.91
N PRO A 675 24.95 -4.57 -20.25
CA PRO A 675 24.45 -5.73 -20.96
C PRO A 675 25.54 -6.77 -21.17
N GLY A 676 25.14 -7.95 -21.69
CA GLY A 676 26.06 -8.89 -22.31
C GLY A 676 26.94 -8.21 -23.35
N ARG A 677 28.26 -8.36 -23.21
CA ARG A 677 29.27 -7.70 -24.07
C ARG A 677 30.51 -8.57 -24.24
N TRP A 678 31.31 -8.27 -25.25
CA TRP A 678 32.64 -8.85 -25.38
C TRP A 678 33.63 -8.11 -24.47
N GLU A 679 34.44 -8.86 -23.74
CA GLU A 679 35.60 -8.38 -22.99
C GLU A 679 36.86 -8.89 -23.71
N VAL A 680 37.56 -7.95 -24.35
CA VAL A 680 38.74 -8.22 -25.18
C VAL A 680 39.97 -7.48 -24.71
N ILE A 681 39.89 -6.77 -23.58
CA ILE A 681 40.98 -5.93 -23.08
C ILE A 681 42.14 -6.79 -22.60
N GLU A 682 43.35 -6.39 -22.99
CA GLU A 682 44.59 -7.10 -22.67
C GLU A 682 45.31 -6.44 -21.49
N HIS A 683 46.02 -7.25 -20.69
CA HIS A 683 46.88 -6.78 -19.60
C HIS A 683 46.19 -5.82 -18.63
N SER A 684 44.89 -6.03 -18.39
CA SER A 684 44.01 -5.07 -17.74
C SER A 684 43.21 -5.73 -16.63
N PHE A 685 42.99 -5.00 -15.54
CA PHE A 685 42.02 -5.42 -14.53
C PHE A 685 40.60 -5.29 -15.10
N ARG A 686 40.07 -6.38 -15.66
CA ARG A 686 38.79 -6.40 -16.38
C ARG A 686 37.57 -5.97 -15.56
N PRO A 687 37.41 -6.34 -14.28
CA PRO A 687 36.28 -5.87 -13.50
C PRO A 687 36.31 -4.36 -13.25
N PRO A 688 35.18 -3.75 -12.81
CA PRO A 688 35.18 -2.35 -12.41
C PRO A 688 36.27 -2.03 -11.38
N PHE A 689 36.99 -0.94 -11.61
CA PHE A 689 38.08 -0.50 -10.75
C PHE A 689 37.58 0.06 -9.40
N MET A 690 38.50 0.19 -8.43
CA MET A 690 38.20 0.87 -7.17
C MET A 690 37.97 2.36 -7.44
N HIS A 691 36.85 2.90 -6.97
CA HIS A 691 36.30 4.16 -7.46
C HIS A 691 35.76 5.05 -6.34
N ARG A 692 35.83 6.36 -6.56
CA ARG A 692 35.22 7.44 -5.76
C ARG A 692 34.73 8.50 -6.74
N ASN A 693 33.42 8.71 -6.79
CA ASN A 693 32.79 9.51 -7.84
C ASN A 693 32.19 10.81 -7.30
N ALA A 694 32.15 11.87 -8.10
CA ALA A 694 31.36 13.08 -7.81
C ALA A 694 29.85 12.88 -8.08
N ALA A 695 29.44 11.66 -8.42
CA ALA A 695 28.06 11.24 -8.60
C ALA A 695 27.63 10.25 -7.50
N SER A 696 26.32 10.20 -7.23
CA SER A 696 25.70 9.07 -6.51
C SER A 696 25.33 7.99 -7.52
N GLU A 697 25.67 6.74 -7.24
CA GLU A 697 25.41 5.61 -8.13
C GLU A 697 24.39 4.66 -7.50
N ILE A 698 23.22 4.54 -8.13
CA ILE A 698 22.13 3.66 -7.72
C ILE A 698 22.07 2.50 -8.70
N ASN A 699 22.60 1.36 -8.29
CA ASN A 699 22.74 0.17 -9.12
C ASN A 699 21.63 -0.85 -8.84
N MET A 700 21.26 -1.57 -9.89
CA MET A 700 20.10 -2.46 -9.92
C MET A 700 20.42 -3.71 -10.74
N VAL A 701 20.06 -4.89 -10.24
CA VAL A 701 20.27 -6.16 -10.94
C VAL A 701 18.97 -6.63 -11.57
N VAL A 702 18.82 -6.53 -12.90
CA VAL A 702 17.62 -7.03 -13.58
C VAL A 702 17.67 -8.56 -13.68
N ARG A 703 18.78 -9.07 -14.20
CA ARG A 703 19.08 -10.50 -14.32
C ARG A 703 20.57 -10.76 -14.20
N THR A 704 20.94 -11.91 -13.64
CA THR A 704 22.32 -12.39 -13.58
C THR A 704 22.33 -13.92 -13.68
N PRO A 705 23.25 -14.53 -14.46
CA PRO A 705 23.40 -15.98 -14.52
C PRO A 705 24.09 -16.56 -13.27
N SER A 706 24.73 -15.72 -12.47
CA SER A 706 25.46 -16.11 -11.26
C SER A 706 24.99 -15.28 -10.08
N PRO A 707 23.84 -15.66 -9.46
CA PRO A 707 23.43 -15.05 -8.21
C PRO A 707 24.54 -15.30 -7.17
N SER A 708 24.91 -14.25 -6.46
CA SER A 708 25.85 -14.32 -5.36
C SER A 708 25.26 -13.52 -4.21
N ALA A 709 25.43 -14.00 -2.98
CA ALA A 709 24.88 -13.35 -1.79
C ALA A 709 25.30 -11.87 -1.75
N GLY A 710 24.43 -10.97 -2.23
CA GLY A 710 24.78 -9.56 -2.44
C GLY A 710 24.25 -8.93 -3.73
N TYR A 711 24.22 -9.66 -4.85
CA TYR A 711 23.88 -9.14 -6.18
C TYR A 711 22.78 -9.93 -6.88
N ASP A 712 21.77 -10.33 -6.10
CA ASP A 712 20.63 -11.12 -6.59
C ASP A 712 19.67 -10.28 -7.46
N PRO A 713 18.99 -10.87 -8.46
CA PRO A 713 17.98 -10.16 -9.25
C PRO A 713 16.94 -9.46 -8.38
N GLY A 714 16.66 -8.19 -8.69
CA GLY A 714 15.76 -7.33 -7.92
C GLY A 714 16.42 -6.54 -6.78
N CYS A 715 17.70 -6.79 -6.45
CA CYS A 715 18.39 -5.99 -5.44
C CYS A 715 18.74 -4.59 -5.96
N THR A 716 18.84 -3.64 -5.02
CA THR A 716 19.30 -2.26 -5.28
C THR A 716 20.45 -1.94 -4.35
N PHE A 717 21.51 -1.31 -4.85
CA PHE A 717 22.61 -0.86 -4.01
C PHE A 717 23.10 0.54 -4.38
N LEU A 718 23.43 1.30 -3.34
CA LEU A 718 23.78 2.71 -3.42
C LEU A 718 25.24 2.91 -3.05
N SER A 719 25.98 3.56 -3.93
CA SER A 719 27.25 4.23 -3.62
C SER A 719 27.00 5.74 -3.57
N PRO A 720 27.00 6.34 -2.36
CA PRO A 720 26.80 7.78 -2.24
C PRO A 720 27.95 8.58 -2.87
N LEU A 721 27.66 9.85 -3.11
CA LEU A 721 28.62 10.83 -3.63
C LEU A 721 29.94 10.80 -2.84
N LEU A 722 31.04 10.67 -3.57
CA LEU A 722 32.45 10.60 -3.13
C LEU A 722 32.79 9.42 -2.20
N THR A 723 31.87 8.48 -2.00
CA THR A 723 32.10 7.29 -1.19
C THR A 723 32.87 6.24 -1.98
N ALA A 724 33.91 5.69 -1.34
CA ALA A 724 34.74 4.65 -1.93
C ALA A 724 33.96 3.34 -2.15
N HIS A 725 34.07 2.79 -3.35
CA HIS A 725 33.44 1.53 -3.75
C HIS A 725 34.30 0.82 -4.82
N GLY A 726 33.87 -0.37 -5.25
CA GLY A 726 34.59 -1.22 -6.19
C GLY A 726 34.15 -2.67 -6.04
N VAL A 727 34.84 -3.59 -6.71
CA VAL A 727 34.54 -5.03 -6.62
C VAL A 727 34.86 -5.62 -5.24
N SER A 728 34.27 -6.79 -4.96
CA SER A 728 34.52 -7.53 -3.72
C SER A 728 35.98 -7.95 -3.56
N THR A 729 36.42 -8.17 -2.32
CA THR A 729 37.76 -8.72 -2.03
C THR A 729 38.00 -10.05 -2.75
N ALA A 730 36.99 -10.93 -2.79
CA ALA A 730 37.08 -12.22 -3.46
C ALA A 730 37.25 -12.08 -4.99
N THR A 731 36.53 -11.14 -5.61
CA THR A 731 36.69 -10.83 -7.04
C THR A 731 38.08 -10.29 -7.33
N TYR A 732 38.57 -9.37 -6.51
CA TYR A 732 39.90 -8.79 -6.65
C TYR A 732 41.01 -9.85 -6.48
N ASP A 733 40.88 -10.71 -5.48
CA ASP A 733 41.82 -11.79 -5.21
C ASP A 733 41.84 -12.84 -6.32
N HIS A 734 40.67 -13.16 -6.90
CA HIS A 734 40.55 -14.09 -8.02
C HIS A 734 41.29 -13.60 -9.26
N VAL A 735 41.12 -12.32 -9.64
CA VAL A 735 41.79 -11.75 -10.82
C VAL A 735 43.31 -11.74 -10.64
N LEU A 736 43.80 -11.34 -9.46
CA LEU A 736 45.25 -11.28 -9.20
C LEU A 736 45.90 -12.63 -8.88
N ALA A 737 45.13 -13.72 -8.77
CA ALA A 737 45.68 -15.06 -8.73
C ALA A 737 46.02 -15.61 -10.13
N MET A 738 45.64 -14.89 -11.20
CA MET A 738 46.00 -15.26 -12.57
C MET A 738 47.51 -15.02 -12.81
N PRO A 739 48.21 -15.93 -13.51
CA PRO A 739 49.62 -15.73 -13.86
C PRO A 739 49.84 -14.47 -14.72
N ASP A 740 50.95 -13.75 -14.50
CA ASP A 740 51.30 -12.54 -15.27
C ASP A 740 51.51 -12.82 -16.78
N ASP A 741 51.85 -14.06 -17.14
CA ASP A 741 52.02 -14.55 -18.52
C ASP A 741 50.77 -15.27 -19.06
N ALA A 742 49.65 -15.24 -18.32
CA ALA A 742 48.42 -15.84 -18.77
C ALA A 742 47.89 -15.11 -20.01
N VAL A 743 47.67 -15.86 -21.09
CA VAL A 743 46.94 -15.36 -22.25
C VAL A 743 45.48 -15.14 -21.82
N GLU A 744 45.01 -13.90 -21.86
CA GLU A 744 43.62 -13.56 -21.54
C GLU A 744 42.75 -13.54 -22.82
N PRO A 745 42.10 -14.65 -23.22
CA PRO A 745 41.35 -14.68 -24.46
C PRO A 745 40.14 -13.72 -24.44
N PRO A 746 39.61 -13.36 -25.62
CA PRO A 746 38.29 -12.75 -25.73
C PRO A 746 37.25 -13.55 -24.95
N ARG A 747 36.55 -12.89 -24.04
CA ARG A 747 35.49 -13.47 -23.21
C ARG A 747 34.16 -12.80 -23.54
N ARG A 748 33.09 -13.58 -23.65
CA ARG A 748 31.72 -13.04 -23.75
C ARG A 748 31.08 -13.02 -22.35
N ILE A 749 30.63 -11.85 -21.91
CA ILE A 749 29.65 -11.74 -20.81
C ILE A 749 28.29 -12.19 -21.38
N PRO A 750 27.58 -13.12 -20.73
CA PRO A 750 26.32 -13.66 -21.23
C PRO A 750 25.22 -12.59 -21.36
N ASP A 751 24.34 -12.75 -22.34
CA ASP A 751 23.23 -11.82 -22.62
C ASP A 751 22.15 -11.86 -21.53
N GLU A 752 22.13 -12.94 -20.74
CA GLU A 752 21.30 -13.08 -19.55
C GLU A 752 21.74 -12.16 -18.41
N SER A 753 22.97 -11.63 -18.45
CA SER A 753 23.45 -10.62 -17.51
C SER A 753 22.99 -9.24 -17.94
N LEU A 754 22.11 -8.62 -17.15
CA LEU A 754 21.65 -7.26 -17.39
C LEU A 754 21.51 -6.50 -16.06
N TRP A 755 22.37 -5.51 -15.89
CA TRP A 755 22.35 -4.61 -14.75
C TRP A 755 22.10 -3.18 -15.24
N LEU A 756 21.54 -2.34 -14.39
CA LEU A 756 21.33 -0.92 -14.66
C LEU A 756 21.92 -0.07 -13.54
N MET A 757 22.24 1.17 -13.88
CA MET A 757 22.61 2.20 -12.93
C MET A 757 21.88 3.49 -13.26
N PHE A 758 21.29 4.10 -12.24
CA PHE A 758 20.95 5.51 -12.25
C PHE A 758 22.09 6.27 -11.58
N GLU A 759 22.82 7.04 -12.35
CA GLU A 759 23.92 7.88 -11.86
C GLU A 759 23.43 9.33 -11.76
N SER A 760 23.72 10.03 -10.66
CA SER A 760 23.27 11.41 -10.47
C SER A 760 24.37 12.30 -9.91
N ALA A 761 24.52 13.50 -10.48
CA ALA A 761 25.41 14.53 -9.95
C ALA A 761 24.84 15.24 -8.69
N MET A 762 23.69 14.81 -8.18
CA MET A 762 23.05 15.30 -6.95
C MET A 762 23.15 14.24 -5.84
N PRO A 763 23.27 14.64 -4.56
CA PRO A 763 23.37 13.68 -3.46
C PRO A 763 22.08 12.87 -3.29
N PHE A 764 22.20 11.55 -3.26
CA PHE A 764 21.07 10.68 -2.97
C PHE A 764 20.69 10.75 -1.48
N ARG A 765 19.43 11.07 -1.20
CA ARG A 765 18.86 11.08 0.15
C ARG A 765 17.79 10.00 0.26
N THR A 766 17.88 9.15 1.27
CA THR A 766 16.91 8.07 1.51
C THR A 766 15.64 8.59 2.17
N THR A 767 14.54 7.87 2.02
CA THR A 767 13.31 8.09 2.80
C THR A 767 13.38 7.38 4.15
N ALA A 768 12.44 7.68 5.06
CA ALA A 768 12.30 6.95 6.33
C ALA A 768 12.05 5.45 6.09
N TRP A 769 11.16 5.13 5.14
CA TRP A 769 10.90 3.75 4.75
C TRP A 769 12.20 3.04 4.36
N ALA A 770 13.02 3.62 3.49
CA ALA A 770 14.25 2.98 3.03
C ALA A 770 15.24 2.68 4.15
N ARG A 771 15.29 3.52 5.20
CA ARG A 771 16.21 3.31 6.34
C ARG A 771 15.74 2.20 7.29
N GLU A 772 14.44 2.02 7.41
CA GLU A 772 13.77 1.13 8.37
C GLU A 772 13.28 -0.18 7.73
N ALA A 773 13.28 -0.26 6.40
CA ALA A 773 12.82 -1.40 5.62
C ALA A 773 13.54 -2.71 6.05
N PRO A 774 12.78 -3.80 6.32
CA PRO A 774 13.35 -5.13 6.55
C PRO A 774 14.23 -5.62 5.40
N GLU A 775 13.99 -5.12 4.18
CA GLU A 775 14.76 -5.42 2.99
C GLU A 775 16.17 -4.81 3.02
N ARG A 776 16.45 -3.84 3.89
CA ARG A 776 17.77 -3.22 4.02
C ARG A 776 18.78 -4.22 4.58
N ASP A 777 19.84 -4.48 3.82
CA ASP A 777 20.87 -5.43 4.21
C ASP A 777 21.98 -4.77 5.05
N ALA A 778 21.98 -5.07 6.34
CA ALA A 778 23.00 -4.62 7.29
C ALA A 778 24.38 -5.28 7.08
N THR A 779 24.45 -6.40 6.35
CA THR A 779 25.68 -7.18 6.11
C THR A 779 26.44 -6.74 4.87
N PHE A 780 25.88 -5.85 4.05
CA PHE A 780 26.45 -5.44 2.76
C PHE A 780 27.91 -4.99 2.83
N ARG A 781 28.30 -4.33 3.94
CA ARG A 781 29.69 -3.88 4.18
C ARG A 781 30.71 -5.02 4.14
N ALA A 782 30.32 -6.22 4.57
CA ALA A 782 31.20 -7.39 4.68
C ALA A 782 31.73 -7.85 3.33
N LEU A 783 31.03 -7.56 2.21
CA LEU A 783 31.48 -7.91 0.86
C LEU A 783 32.81 -7.24 0.45
N SER A 784 33.18 -6.16 1.13
CA SER A 784 34.40 -5.40 0.87
C SER A 784 35.40 -5.42 2.03
N GLU A 785 35.08 -6.12 3.12
CA GLU A 785 36.00 -6.25 4.25
C GLU A 785 37.16 -7.19 3.88
N GLY A 786 38.32 -7.01 4.53
CA GLY A 786 39.44 -7.94 4.45
C GLY A 786 40.40 -7.78 3.27
N MET A 787 40.31 -6.71 2.49
CA MET A 787 41.31 -6.40 1.44
C MET A 787 42.70 -6.20 2.05
N ARG A 788 43.69 -6.97 1.58
CA ARG A 788 45.05 -7.00 2.14
C ARG A 788 46.00 -6.13 1.33
N SER A 789 47.00 -5.55 1.99
CA SER A 789 48.14 -4.95 1.30
C SER A 789 48.91 -6.04 0.55
N ARG A 790 49.28 -5.73 -0.69
CA ARG A 790 50.19 -6.53 -1.53
C ARG A 790 51.41 -5.72 -1.97
N PHE A 791 51.60 -4.55 -1.38
CA PHE A 791 52.70 -3.67 -1.72
C PHE A 791 54.02 -4.29 -1.23
N ASP A 792 54.92 -4.56 -2.18
CA ASP A 792 56.30 -4.96 -1.91
C ASP A 792 57.23 -3.88 -2.50
N PRO A 793 57.87 -3.04 -1.67
CA PRO A 793 58.75 -1.99 -2.17
C PRO A 793 60.02 -2.52 -2.86
N THR A 794 60.29 -3.83 -2.79
CA THR A 794 61.47 -4.47 -3.38
C THR A 794 61.22 -5.10 -4.75
N ARG A 795 59.95 -5.23 -5.16
CA ARG A 795 59.55 -5.85 -6.43
C ARG A 795 58.66 -4.87 -7.21
N ARG A 796 59.12 -4.49 -8.41
CA ARG A 796 58.33 -3.67 -9.35
C ARG A 796 57.23 -4.50 -10.00
#